data_AF-A0AAW1P5H6-F1
#
_entry.id   AF-A0AAW1P5H6-F1
#
_cell.length_a   1.000
_cell.length_b   1.000
_cell.length_c   1.000
_cell.angle_alpha   90.00
_cell.angle_beta   90.00
_cell.angle_gamma   90.00
#
_symmetry.space_group_name_H-M   'P 1'
#
loop_
_entity.id
_entity.type
_entity.pdbx_description
1 polymer ?
#
loop_
_entity_poly.entity_id
_entity_poly.type
_entity_poly.pdbx_seq_one_letter_code
_entity_poly.pdbx_strand_id
1 'polypeptide(L)'
;MRTSTDLVRVLIYNMVPEGLDLRQKQAFTERNLPRGTSVAILEPFYKLMADGNYGVRVDNPAEVIFLERVGPADAAEWQEEGKRHFQAVEYQEAIHCYDRALALLDKAPSNIKGAGASSGGSRSGRQRGLTESELHAMEAEGHADVEQVAFLNQMLEMMTADPAARANFKRTDLGGAMRLDERVPPFHQEFAKEGRWPVQCNVDACQRHLWNAYELARGMAIHILGLTKPEHIEPMLLMTRLGSNNPAALEWLATADMGSLRFHPRMPYQQQLFHSFGNVPARKEILTPGTTHVAVGFLDLGSLAAACMAWEECVPPGEGPLRWIGYDCSPYAVAKTLVIARMLCDGAGVDHILQVWYSAAWSLPAHRAFRSALTALLSTPSASDLPPRVQQLLRHWQVHDVPLAESRAKWLASTTRANAQIGNFRVKADRLALCEYLLTVQLLESEVGSVVMFAIPEGFGERAHDEVFLQTLPASEILGCRLSEQAADVMSAGVLLLRRRLERLQGLMRAGKVTVEVRLGTVEPSAASTLAAIRSVKPYSISWSNVCDYYSPKAFHAMAKACSAPEDTVHYLHTMNWVRDVKGSCHLDYMMAYNRPDLTKFMLEDMLKGAQDAIQDMYQVQGFTQLLHCPPVANPRNVIDYCLTCSCYKAWVDAFFTAADLEDVERQVHVAEPPMYSTFSRANTTLSLIYTFDSAIHLRIPGPFQGHSF
;
A
#
# COMPACT_ATOMS: atom_id res chain seq x y z
N MET A 1 -50.10 17.26 -8.56
CA MET A 1 -49.95 15.81 -8.31
C MET A 1 -49.07 15.65 -7.07
N ARG A 2 -49.53 14.92 -6.05
CA ARG A 2 -48.85 14.80 -4.74
C ARG A 2 -47.47 14.15 -4.92
N THR A 3 -46.42 14.86 -4.52
CA THR A 3 -45.06 14.34 -4.32
C THR A 3 -45.05 13.49 -3.05
N SER A 4 -44.90 12.17 -3.17
CA SER A 4 -44.65 11.27 -2.05
C SER A 4 -43.13 11.06 -1.96
N THR A 5 -42.53 11.59 -0.91
CA THR A 5 -41.10 11.46 -0.55
C THR A 5 -40.76 10.12 0.12
N ASP A 6 -41.73 9.19 0.19
CA ASP A 6 -41.65 8.00 1.06
C ASP A 6 -41.50 6.69 0.29
N LEU A 7 -41.33 6.76 -1.03
CA LEU A 7 -41.20 5.58 -1.90
C LEU A 7 -39.83 5.57 -2.57
N VAL A 8 -38.96 4.68 -2.11
CA VAL A 8 -37.68 4.37 -2.76
C VAL A 8 -37.87 3.16 -3.67
N ARG A 9 -37.45 3.26 -4.93
CA ARG A 9 -37.47 2.10 -5.84
C ARG A 9 -36.32 1.17 -5.53
N VAL A 10 -36.61 -0.11 -5.40
CA VAL A 10 -35.61 -1.17 -5.23
C VAL A 10 -35.59 -2.05 -6.47
N LEU A 11 -34.41 -2.33 -7.01
CA LEU A 11 -34.19 -3.27 -8.11
C LEU A 11 -33.34 -4.43 -7.61
N ILE A 12 -33.91 -5.62 -7.59
CA ILE A 12 -33.22 -6.85 -7.19
C ILE A 12 -32.90 -7.64 -8.45
N TYR A 13 -31.62 -7.70 -8.80
CA TYR A 13 -31.13 -8.43 -9.96
C TYR A 13 -30.96 -9.92 -9.62
N ASN A 14 -30.98 -10.77 -10.65
CA ASN A 14 -30.74 -12.22 -10.54
C ASN A 14 -31.73 -12.99 -9.63
N MET A 15 -32.83 -12.37 -9.17
CA MET A 15 -33.85 -13.02 -8.34
C MET A 15 -34.82 -13.90 -9.16
N VAL A 16 -35.00 -13.59 -10.44
CA VAL A 16 -35.90 -14.35 -11.33
C VAL A 16 -35.05 -15.24 -12.25
N PRO A 17 -35.33 -16.56 -12.33
CA PRO A 17 -34.58 -17.48 -13.17
C PRO A 17 -34.51 -17.05 -14.65
N GLU A 18 -33.37 -17.33 -15.28
CA GLU A 18 -33.18 -17.12 -16.71
C GLU A 18 -34.07 -18.06 -17.55
N GLY A 19 -34.46 -17.62 -18.75
CA GLY A 19 -35.27 -18.43 -19.68
C GLY A 19 -36.80 -18.30 -19.54
N LEU A 20 -37.32 -17.56 -18.55
CA LEU A 20 -38.76 -17.29 -18.41
C LEU A 20 -39.24 -16.14 -19.31
N ASP A 21 -40.45 -16.27 -19.87
CA ASP A 21 -41.11 -15.17 -20.59
C ASP A 21 -41.64 -14.07 -19.64
N LEU A 22 -42.06 -12.92 -20.18
CA LEU A 22 -42.44 -11.76 -19.36
C LEU A 22 -43.62 -12.04 -18.41
N ARG A 23 -44.60 -12.86 -18.83
CA ARG A 23 -45.76 -13.21 -18.00
C ARG A 23 -45.36 -14.20 -16.91
N GLN A 24 -44.51 -15.16 -17.24
CA GLN A 24 -43.95 -16.13 -16.31
C GLN A 24 -43.06 -15.45 -15.26
N LYS A 25 -42.24 -14.48 -15.67
CA LYS A 25 -41.43 -13.66 -14.76
C LYS A 25 -42.31 -12.87 -13.79
N GLN A 26 -43.37 -12.24 -14.29
CA GLN A 26 -44.28 -11.49 -13.43
C GLN A 26 -44.99 -12.40 -12.41
N ALA A 27 -45.50 -13.56 -12.84
CA ALA A 27 -46.12 -14.53 -11.95
C ALA A 27 -45.12 -15.11 -10.93
N PHE A 28 -43.86 -15.33 -11.33
CA PHE A 28 -42.79 -15.78 -10.43
C PHE A 28 -42.50 -14.72 -9.36
N THR A 29 -42.39 -13.45 -9.73
CA THR A 29 -42.15 -12.36 -8.77
C THR A 29 -43.34 -12.17 -7.84
N GLU A 30 -44.58 -12.14 -8.34
CA GLU A 30 -45.78 -11.99 -7.50
C GLU A 30 -45.94 -13.13 -6.48
N ARG A 31 -45.49 -14.34 -6.82
CA ARG A 31 -45.50 -15.50 -5.92
C ARG A 31 -44.40 -15.45 -4.86
N ASN A 32 -43.19 -15.01 -5.21
CA ASN A 32 -42.01 -15.09 -4.34
C ASN A 32 -41.72 -13.78 -3.58
N LEU A 33 -42.30 -12.66 -4.02
CA LEU A 33 -42.19 -11.35 -3.38
C LEU A 33 -43.57 -10.65 -3.45
N PRO A 34 -44.58 -11.19 -2.75
CA PRO A 34 -45.93 -10.65 -2.81
C PRO A 34 -45.98 -9.20 -2.29
N ARG A 35 -46.93 -8.42 -2.81
CA ARG A 35 -47.10 -7.03 -2.36
C ARG A 35 -47.41 -7.00 -0.86
N GLY A 36 -46.60 -6.25 -0.11
CA GLY A 36 -46.72 -6.15 1.35
C GLY A 36 -45.62 -6.88 2.11
N THR A 37 -44.78 -7.67 1.44
CA THR A 37 -43.61 -8.31 2.04
C THR A 37 -42.66 -7.29 2.66
N SER A 38 -42.32 -7.51 3.93
CA SER A 38 -41.32 -6.70 4.64
C SER A 38 -39.93 -7.31 4.46
N VAL A 39 -39.00 -6.51 3.94
CA VAL A 39 -37.61 -6.95 3.70
C VAL A 39 -36.61 -5.97 4.29
N ALA A 40 -35.48 -6.49 4.76
CA ALA A 40 -34.27 -5.71 5.03
C ALA A 40 -33.23 -5.99 3.95
N ILE A 41 -32.44 -4.98 3.59
CA ILE A 41 -31.34 -5.10 2.63
C ILE A 41 -30.06 -4.94 3.43
N LEU A 42 -29.17 -5.95 3.40
CA LEU A 42 -27.94 -5.95 4.20
C LEU A 42 -27.04 -4.75 3.88
N GLU A 43 -26.84 -4.46 2.59
CA GLU A 43 -26.00 -3.34 2.12
C GLU A 43 -26.70 -2.57 0.99
N PRO A 44 -27.51 -1.54 1.29
CA PRO A 44 -28.25 -0.83 0.26
C PRO A 44 -27.32 0.02 -0.63
N PHE A 45 -27.10 -0.42 -1.86
CA PHE A 45 -26.37 0.37 -2.86
C PHE A 45 -27.28 1.39 -3.57
N TYR A 46 -27.12 2.67 -3.23
CA TYR A 46 -27.88 3.76 -3.84
C TYR A 46 -27.34 4.13 -5.22
N LYS A 47 -28.22 4.11 -6.23
CA LYS A 47 -27.88 4.41 -7.62
C LYS A 47 -28.82 5.46 -8.20
N LEU A 48 -28.25 6.40 -8.96
CA LEU A 48 -29.03 7.30 -9.80
C LEU A 48 -29.60 6.52 -10.98
N MET A 49 -30.93 6.48 -11.05
CA MET A 49 -31.68 5.73 -12.05
C MET A 49 -31.79 6.50 -13.37
N ALA A 50 -32.15 5.81 -14.45
CA ALA A 50 -32.31 6.42 -15.77
C ALA A 50 -33.42 7.49 -15.84
N ASP A 51 -34.34 7.49 -14.87
CA ASP A 51 -35.38 8.51 -14.71
C ASP A 51 -34.94 9.70 -13.83
N GLY A 52 -33.68 9.74 -13.42
CA GLY A 52 -33.09 10.81 -12.61
C GLY A 52 -33.34 10.71 -11.10
N ASN A 53 -34.08 9.70 -10.63
CA ASN A 53 -34.35 9.50 -9.20
C ASN A 53 -33.33 8.53 -8.55
N TYR A 54 -33.15 8.63 -7.23
CA TYR A 54 -32.34 7.66 -6.49
C TYR A 54 -33.17 6.40 -6.18
N GLY A 55 -32.60 5.24 -6.49
CA GLY A 55 -33.14 3.93 -6.11
C GLY A 55 -32.06 3.08 -5.45
N VAL A 56 -32.46 1.95 -4.88
CA VAL A 56 -31.56 0.93 -4.32
C VAL A 56 -31.42 -0.19 -5.34
N ARG A 57 -30.17 -0.55 -5.67
CA ARG A 57 -29.86 -1.70 -6.51
C ARG A 57 -29.29 -2.79 -5.62
N VAL A 58 -29.81 -4.00 -5.77
CA VAL A 58 -29.34 -5.22 -5.09
C VAL A 58 -28.90 -6.19 -6.18
N ASP A 59 -27.60 -6.46 -6.27
CA ASP A 59 -27.02 -7.30 -7.32
C ASP A 59 -27.03 -8.80 -6.95
N ASN A 60 -26.96 -9.10 -5.66
CA ASN A 60 -27.08 -10.45 -5.12
C ASN A 60 -28.41 -10.61 -4.33
N PRO A 61 -29.35 -11.47 -4.79
CA PRO A 61 -30.61 -11.72 -4.07
C PRO A 61 -30.45 -12.17 -2.62
N ALA A 62 -29.31 -12.75 -2.23
CA ALA A 62 -29.03 -13.20 -0.87
C ALA A 62 -28.96 -12.04 0.15
N GLU A 63 -28.76 -10.81 -0.32
CA GLU A 63 -28.73 -9.61 0.53
C GLU A 63 -30.14 -9.13 0.94
N VAL A 64 -31.19 -9.74 0.40
CA VAL A 64 -32.59 -9.44 0.74
C VAL A 64 -33.05 -10.39 1.85
N ILE A 65 -33.18 -9.85 3.07
CA ILE A 65 -33.67 -10.59 4.23
C ILE A 65 -35.17 -10.39 4.34
N PHE A 66 -35.93 -11.48 4.25
CA PHE A 66 -37.37 -11.47 4.50
C PHE A 66 -37.62 -11.40 6.01
N LEU A 67 -38.10 -10.25 6.48
CA LEU A 67 -38.24 -9.97 7.92
C LEU A 67 -39.26 -10.89 8.60
N GLU A 68 -40.21 -11.41 7.83
CA GLU A 68 -41.18 -12.44 8.26
C GLU A 68 -40.53 -13.79 8.59
N ARG A 69 -39.25 -13.98 8.25
CA ARG A 69 -38.44 -15.19 8.54
C ARG A 69 -37.38 -14.97 9.62
N VAL A 70 -37.37 -13.79 10.23
CA VAL A 70 -36.51 -13.51 11.39
C VAL A 70 -37.21 -14.10 12.60
N GLY A 71 -36.70 -15.23 13.08
CA GLY A 71 -37.28 -15.89 14.25
C GLY A 71 -37.08 -15.11 15.55
N PRO A 72 -37.44 -15.70 16.70
CA PRO A 72 -37.53 -15.02 18.00
C PRO A 72 -36.29 -14.20 18.41
N ALA A 73 -36.47 -13.22 19.28
CA ALA A 73 -35.38 -12.30 19.63
C ALA A 73 -34.54 -12.76 20.83
N ASP A 74 -35.08 -13.67 21.67
CA ASP A 74 -34.39 -14.17 22.85
C ASP A 74 -34.34 -15.70 22.92
N ALA A 75 -33.41 -16.19 23.73
CA ALA A 75 -33.11 -17.62 23.83
C ALA A 75 -34.28 -18.44 24.40
N ALA A 76 -35.13 -17.86 25.25
CA ALA A 76 -36.23 -18.58 25.88
C ALA A 76 -37.35 -18.83 24.87
N GLU A 77 -37.63 -17.85 24.01
CA GLU A 77 -38.60 -18.00 22.92
C GLU A 77 -38.11 -18.98 21.85
N TRP A 78 -36.82 -18.92 21.46
CA TRP A 78 -36.22 -19.92 20.58
C TRP A 78 -36.29 -21.34 21.17
N GLN A 79 -36.08 -21.47 22.48
CA GLN A 79 -36.19 -22.75 23.16
C GLN A 79 -37.63 -23.28 23.15
N GLU A 80 -38.63 -22.43 23.37
CA GLU A 80 -40.04 -22.85 23.39
C GLU A 80 -40.54 -23.22 21.99
N GLU A 81 -40.09 -22.50 20.95
CA GLU A 81 -40.37 -22.84 19.56
C GLU A 81 -39.69 -24.17 19.16
N GLY A 82 -38.45 -24.39 19.60
CA GLY A 82 -37.75 -25.66 19.44
C GLY A 82 -38.48 -26.84 20.09
N LYS A 83 -39.14 -26.62 21.23
CA LYS A 83 -39.98 -27.66 21.88
C LYS A 83 -41.23 -27.96 21.06
N ARG A 84 -41.87 -26.96 20.44
CA ARG A 84 -43.02 -27.20 19.54
C ARG A 84 -42.63 -28.04 18.34
N HIS A 85 -41.54 -27.70 17.67
CA HIS A 85 -41.02 -28.48 16.53
C HIS A 85 -40.61 -29.90 16.96
N PHE A 86 -39.98 -30.05 18.12
CA PHE A 86 -39.61 -31.38 18.65
C PHE A 86 -40.84 -32.25 18.94
N GLN A 87 -41.90 -31.68 19.52
CA GLN A 87 -43.17 -32.38 19.77
C GLN A 87 -43.92 -32.71 18.48
N ALA A 88 -43.74 -31.90 17.43
CA ALA A 88 -44.28 -32.14 16.08
C ALA A 88 -43.44 -33.13 15.25
N VAL A 89 -42.34 -33.67 15.80
CA VAL A 89 -41.43 -34.62 15.11
C VAL A 89 -40.62 -33.94 13.98
N GLU A 90 -40.52 -32.61 14.00
CA GLU A 90 -39.74 -31.79 13.06
C GLU A 90 -38.35 -31.53 13.65
N TYR A 91 -37.50 -32.56 13.60
CA TYR A 91 -36.26 -32.57 14.36
C TYR A 91 -35.18 -31.61 13.83
N GLN A 92 -35.12 -31.36 12.52
CA GLN A 92 -34.13 -30.45 11.93
C GLN A 92 -34.37 -29.01 12.40
N GLU A 93 -35.63 -28.61 12.45
CA GLU A 93 -36.14 -27.30 12.81
C GLU A 93 -36.01 -27.10 14.32
N ALA A 94 -36.29 -28.13 15.11
CA ALA A 94 -36.04 -28.11 16.54
C ALA A 94 -34.55 -27.89 16.87
N ILE A 95 -33.64 -28.60 16.19
CA ILE A 95 -32.19 -28.42 16.35
C ILE A 95 -31.78 -26.99 16.00
N HIS A 96 -32.27 -26.48 14.86
CA HIS A 96 -32.00 -25.10 14.45
C HIS A 96 -32.44 -24.08 15.50
N CYS A 97 -33.63 -24.25 16.07
CA CYS A 97 -34.13 -23.38 17.14
C CYS A 97 -33.26 -23.45 18.41
N TYR A 98 -32.83 -24.65 18.82
CA TYR A 98 -31.99 -24.80 20.01
C TYR A 98 -30.57 -24.24 19.81
N ASP A 99 -29.98 -24.38 18.62
CA ASP A 99 -28.68 -23.79 18.31
C ASP A 99 -28.73 -22.26 18.36
N ARG A 100 -29.83 -21.66 17.90
CA ARG A 100 -30.05 -20.21 18.00
C ARG A 100 -30.26 -19.74 19.44
N ALA A 101 -30.97 -20.53 20.26
CA ALA A 101 -31.09 -20.26 21.69
C ALA A 101 -29.73 -20.29 22.41
N LEU A 102 -28.90 -21.30 22.14
CA LEU A 102 -27.56 -21.45 22.73
C LEU A 102 -26.63 -20.31 22.33
N ALA A 103 -26.63 -19.92 21.04
CA ALA A 103 -25.81 -18.82 20.55
C ALA A 103 -26.14 -17.46 21.20
N LEU A 104 -27.37 -17.28 21.69
CA LEU A 104 -27.79 -16.09 22.43
C LEU A 104 -27.40 -16.15 23.92
N LEU A 105 -27.35 -17.34 24.51
CA LEU A 105 -26.89 -17.55 25.89
C LEU A 105 -25.37 -17.40 26.03
N ASP A 106 -24.59 -17.82 25.03
CA ASP A 106 -23.12 -17.66 24.99
C ASP A 106 -22.67 -16.19 24.90
N LYS A 107 -23.59 -15.27 24.54
CA LYS A 107 -23.33 -13.82 24.49
C LYS A 107 -23.66 -13.09 25.80
N ALA A 108 -24.22 -13.75 26.81
CA ALA A 108 -24.49 -13.15 28.11
C ALA A 108 -23.25 -13.22 29.03
N PRO A 109 -22.83 -12.13 29.70
CA PRO A 109 -21.65 -12.14 30.56
C PRO A 109 -21.85 -13.06 31.77
N SER A 110 -20.99 -14.06 31.90
CA SER A 110 -21.02 -15.07 32.96
C SER A 110 -20.69 -14.48 34.33
N ASN A 111 -21.70 -14.36 35.18
CA ASN A 111 -21.55 -14.40 36.64
C ASN A 111 -22.06 -15.77 37.11
N ILE A 112 -21.19 -16.63 37.63
CA ILE A 112 -21.46 -17.56 38.75
C ILE A 112 -20.12 -18.17 39.23
N LYS A 113 -19.97 -18.20 40.56
CA LYS A 113 -18.85 -18.71 41.34
C LYS A 113 -18.84 -20.25 41.43
N GLY A 114 -17.64 -20.83 41.26
CA GLY A 114 -17.01 -21.83 42.15
C GLY A 114 -17.62 -23.24 42.32
N ALA A 115 -16.83 -24.28 42.02
CA ALA A 115 -16.34 -25.27 43.00
C ALA A 115 -15.50 -26.40 42.34
N GLY A 116 -14.33 -26.72 42.92
CA GLY A 116 -13.96 -28.11 43.23
C GLY A 116 -13.08 -28.95 42.26
N ALA A 117 -11.76 -28.82 42.44
CA ALA A 117 -10.75 -29.89 42.64
C ALA A 117 -10.55 -31.10 41.67
N SER A 118 -9.32 -31.12 41.10
CA SER A 118 -8.34 -32.23 40.99
C SER A 118 -8.68 -33.58 40.32
N SER A 119 -7.93 -33.97 39.28
CA SER A 119 -6.68 -34.78 39.38
C SER A 119 -6.22 -35.38 38.04
N GLY A 120 -4.90 -35.32 37.81
CA GLY A 120 -4.04 -36.30 37.13
C GLY A 120 -4.40 -36.91 35.77
N GLY A 121 -3.61 -36.60 34.73
CA GLY A 121 -3.55 -37.44 33.52
C GLY A 121 -2.67 -36.87 32.41
N SER A 122 -1.40 -37.24 32.37
CA SER A 122 -0.46 -36.94 31.29
C SER A 122 -0.73 -37.83 30.07
N ARG A 123 -0.91 -37.27 28.86
CA ARG A 123 -0.20 -37.66 27.61
C ARG A 123 -0.82 -37.10 26.31
N SER A 124 0.11 -36.79 25.40
CA SER A 124 0.04 -36.63 23.95
C SER A 124 -0.72 -35.44 23.38
N GLY A 125 0.05 -34.44 22.95
CA GLY A 125 -0.38 -33.42 22.01
C GLY A 125 -0.73 -34.03 20.66
N ARG A 126 -1.96 -33.76 20.23
CA ARG A 126 -2.36 -33.73 18.82
C ARG A 126 -2.78 -32.30 18.53
N GLN A 127 -2.11 -31.69 17.56
CA GLN A 127 -2.57 -30.48 16.89
C GLN A 127 -4.01 -30.70 16.43
N ARG A 128 -4.93 -29.80 16.82
CA ARG A 128 -6.28 -29.75 16.24
C ARG A 128 -6.21 -28.80 15.06
N GLY A 129 -6.35 -29.33 13.85
CA GLY A 129 -6.58 -28.52 12.65
C GLY A 129 -7.98 -27.91 12.67
N LEU A 130 -8.12 -26.77 11.98
CA LEU A 130 -9.39 -26.05 11.83
C LEU A 130 -10.38 -26.86 10.96
N THR A 131 -11.68 -26.71 11.21
CA THR A 131 -12.76 -27.40 10.50
C THR A 131 -13.21 -26.65 9.23
N GLU A 132 -13.84 -27.34 8.27
CA GLU A 132 -14.40 -26.72 7.05
C GLU A 132 -15.38 -25.57 7.33
N SER A 133 -16.09 -25.60 8.46
CA SER A 133 -16.96 -24.49 8.87
C SER A 133 -16.19 -23.24 9.30
N GLU A 134 -14.98 -23.41 9.83
CA GLU A 134 -14.07 -22.31 10.18
C GLU A 134 -13.44 -21.72 8.92
N LEU A 135 -13.18 -22.53 7.88
CA LEU A 135 -12.76 -22.10 6.54
C LEU A 135 -13.84 -21.28 5.80
N HIS A 136 -15.11 -21.72 5.83
CA HIS A 136 -16.20 -20.97 5.17
C HIS A 136 -16.53 -19.63 5.84
N ALA A 137 -16.29 -19.50 7.15
CA ALA A 137 -16.39 -18.20 7.83
C ALA A 137 -15.30 -17.21 7.37
N MET A 138 -14.16 -17.71 6.88
CA MET A 138 -13.03 -16.90 6.41
C MET A 138 -13.21 -16.37 4.97
N GLU A 139 -14.05 -17.01 4.16
CA GLU A 139 -14.40 -16.54 2.80
C GLU A 139 -15.29 -15.28 2.82
N ALA A 140 -15.99 -15.00 3.92
CA ALA A 140 -16.92 -13.88 4.03
C ALA A 140 -16.25 -12.51 4.25
N GLU A 141 -14.92 -12.43 4.46
CA GLU A 141 -14.20 -11.19 4.83
C GLU A 141 -13.45 -10.50 3.68
N GLY A 142 -13.68 -10.89 2.41
CA GLY A 142 -13.41 -10.02 1.24
C GLY A 142 -11.94 -9.69 0.94
N HIS A 143 -11.02 -10.62 1.20
CA HIS A 143 -9.61 -10.48 0.80
C HIS A 143 -9.37 -11.19 -0.54
N ALA A 144 -9.31 -10.44 -1.64
CA ALA A 144 -9.15 -11.00 -3.00
C ALA A 144 -7.90 -11.89 -3.19
N ASP A 145 -6.82 -11.63 -2.46
CA ASP A 145 -5.60 -12.47 -2.46
C ASP A 145 -5.76 -13.76 -1.61
N VAL A 146 -6.70 -13.79 -0.65
CA VAL A 146 -6.92 -14.91 0.28
C VAL A 146 -7.95 -15.90 -0.29
N GLU A 147 -8.97 -15.43 -1.01
CA GLU A 147 -9.93 -16.29 -1.71
C GLU A 147 -9.24 -17.18 -2.76
N GLN A 148 -8.27 -16.65 -3.49
CA GLN A 148 -7.47 -17.41 -4.45
C GLN A 148 -6.58 -18.46 -3.76
N VAL A 149 -6.05 -18.17 -2.57
CA VAL A 149 -5.22 -19.09 -1.76
C VAL A 149 -6.08 -20.20 -1.13
N ALA A 150 -7.26 -19.85 -0.59
CA ALA A 150 -8.20 -20.80 0.01
C ALA A 150 -8.75 -21.80 -1.02
N PHE A 151 -9.18 -21.30 -2.18
CA PHE A 151 -9.66 -22.13 -3.30
C PHE A 151 -8.59 -23.12 -3.78
N LEU A 152 -7.33 -22.70 -3.85
CA LEU A 152 -6.23 -23.57 -4.30
C LEU A 152 -5.79 -24.58 -3.23
N ASN A 153 -5.80 -24.20 -1.95
CA ASN A 153 -5.54 -25.13 -0.85
C ASN A 153 -6.61 -26.22 -0.79
N GLN A 154 -7.89 -25.85 -0.99
CA GLN A 154 -8.99 -26.81 -1.09
C GLN A 154 -8.85 -27.72 -2.33
N MET A 155 -8.42 -27.19 -3.47
CA MET A 155 -8.08 -28.01 -4.64
C MET A 155 -6.92 -28.97 -4.37
N LEU A 156 -5.84 -28.53 -3.72
CA LEU A 156 -4.68 -29.36 -3.37
C LEU A 156 -5.08 -30.47 -2.39
N GLU A 157 -5.93 -30.17 -1.41
CA GLU A 157 -6.45 -31.15 -0.45
C GLU A 157 -7.36 -32.18 -1.13
N MET A 158 -8.30 -31.75 -1.99
CA MET A 158 -9.10 -32.67 -2.80
C MET A 158 -8.24 -33.58 -3.69
N MET A 159 -7.18 -33.05 -4.30
CA MET A 159 -6.29 -33.82 -5.19
C MET A 159 -5.32 -34.74 -4.43
N THR A 160 -5.05 -34.48 -3.14
CA THR A 160 -4.13 -35.29 -2.31
C THR A 160 -4.81 -36.44 -1.56
N ALA A 161 -6.14 -36.52 -1.60
CA ALA A 161 -6.91 -37.64 -1.06
C ALA A 161 -6.71 -38.98 -1.82
N ASP A 162 -6.21 -38.95 -3.06
CA ASP A 162 -5.82 -40.15 -3.82
C ASP A 162 -4.28 -40.18 -4.10
N PRO A 163 -3.55 -41.14 -3.51
CA PRO A 163 -2.10 -41.31 -3.74
C PRO A 163 -1.71 -41.52 -5.21
N ALA A 164 -2.57 -42.12 -6.03
CA ALA A 164 -2.33 -42.36 -7.45
C ALA A 164 -2.55 -41.09 -8.28
N ALA A 165 -3.63 -40.35 -8.02
CA ALA A 165 -3.83 -39.00 -8.56
C ALA A 165 -2.67 -38.07 -8.19
N ARG A 166 -2.17 -38.11 -6.94
CA ARG A 166 -1.01 -37.33 -6.50
C ARG A 166 0.27 -37.69 -7.25
N ALA A 167 0.51 -38.96 -7.54
CA ALA A 167 1.68 -39.41 -8.29
C ALA A 167 1.61 -39.02 -9.78
N ASN A 168 0.42 -39.07 -10.38
CA ASN A 168 0.18 -38.61 -11.75
C ASN A 168 0.26 -37.08 -11.84
N PHE A 169 -0.34 -36.36 -10.90
CA PHE A 169 -0.28 -34.91 -10.81
C PHE A 169 1.16 -34.41 -10.64
N LYS A 170 1.96 -35.03 -9.75
CA LYS A 170 3.41 -34.72 -9.63
C LYS A 170 4.23 -34.93 -10.91
N ARG A 171 3.69 -35.68 -11.88
CA ARG A 171 4.30 -35.97 -13.19
C ARG A 171 3.75 -35.09 -14.32
N THR A 172 2.73 -34.26 -14.08
CA THR A 172 2.24 -33.26 -15.05
C THR A 172 2.95 -31.93 -14.82
N ASP A 173 3.01 -31.08 -15.87
CA ASP A 173 3.51 -29.70 -15.75
C ASP A 173 2.75 -28.90 -14.69
N LEU A 174 1.48 -29.23 -14.47
CA LEU A 174 0.63 -28.64 -13.44
C LEU A 174 1.10 -28.99 -12.02
N GLY A 175 1.51 -30.24 -11.74
CA GLY A 175 2.04 -30.61 -10.42
C GLY A 175 3.53 -30.32 -10.20
N GLY A 176 4.25 -29.89 -11.23
CA GLY A 176 5.51 -29.14 -11.09
C GLY A 176 5.26 -27.69 -10.68
N ALA A 177 4.29 -27.02 -11.31
CA ALA A 177 3.89 -25.64 -11.04
C ALA A 177 3.16 -25.44 -9.70
N MET A 178 2.48 -26.46 -9.18
CA MET A 178 1.77 -26.42 -7.89
C MET A 178 2.61 -26.90 -6.69
N ARG A 179 3.94 -26.87 -6.77
CA ARG A 179 4.80 -27.20 -5.62
C ARG A 179 4.95 -25.99 -4.72
N LEU A 180 4.62 -26.17 -3.44
CA LEU A 180 4.92 -25.19 -2.39
C LEU A 180 6.44 -24.99 -2.29
N ASP A 181 6.88 -23.75 -2.09
CA ASP A 181 8.29 -23.45 -1.89
C ASP A 181 8.74 -23.89 -0.50
N GLU A 182 9.38 -25.07 -0.45
CA GLU A 182 9.88 -25.68 0.80
C GLU A 182 11.00 -24.87 1.48
N ARG A 183 11.57 -23.86 0.79
CA ARG A 183 12.60 -22.99 1.37
C ARG A 183 12.01 -22.01 2.38
N VAL A 184 10.72 -21.71 2.30
CA VAL A 184 10.04 -20.72 3.15
C VAL A 184 9.84 -21.28 4.56
N PRO A 185 10.50 -20.70 5.59
CA PRO A 185 10.34 -21.18 6.95
C PRO A 185 8.93 -20.88 7.49
N PRO A 186 8.38 -21.69 8.42
CA PRO A 186 7.08 -21.47 9.04
C PRO A 186 7.12 -20.32 10.06
N PHE A 187 7.33 -19.11 9.58
CA PHE A 187 7.57 -17.93 10.41
C PHE A 187 6.39 -17.57 11.33
N HIS A 188 5.16 -17.96 10.97
CA HIS A 188 4.01 -17.83 11.87
C HIS A 188 4.16 -18.71 13.13
N GLN A 189 4.68 -19.95 12.99
CA GLN A 189 5.01 -20.83 14.11
C GLN A 189 6.24 -20.35 14.87
N GLU A 190 7.27 -19.88 14.16
CA GLU A 190 8.45 -19.29 14.79
C GLU A 190 8.04 -18.13 15.69
N PHE A 191 7.19 -17.23 15.19
CA PHE A 191 6.70 -16.06 15.93
C PHE A 191 5.86 -16.46 17.15
N ALA A 192 4.93 -17.40 16.99
CA ALA A 192 4.12 -17.91 18.07
C ALA A 192 4.96 -18.58 19.17
N LYS A 193 5.96 -19.38 18.79
CA LYS A 193 6.84 -20.10 19.73
C LYS A 193 7.70 -19.17 20.57
N GLU A 194 8.15 -18.05 19.99
CA GLU A 194 8.92 -17.04 20.71
C GLU A 194 8.04 -16.13 21.59
N GLY A 195 6.72 -16.27 21.53
CA GLY A 195 5.80 -15.50 22.37
C GLY A 195 5.81 -13.99 22.07
N ARG A 196 6.17 -13.58 20.85
CA ARG A 196 6.34 -12.17 20.45
C ARG A 196 5.04 -11.45 20.10
N TRP A 197 3.90 -11.92 20.59
CA TRP A 197 2.61 -11.28 20.29
C TRP A 197 2.58 -9.84 20.84
N PRO A 198 2.35 -8.83 19.97
CA PRO A 198 2.36 -7.44 20.42
C PRO A 198 1.25 -7.20 21.43
N VAL A 199 1.58 -6.54 22.56
CA VAL A 199 0.73 -6.50 23.77
C VAL A 199 -0.75 -6.25 23.49
N GLN A 200 -1.30 -5.05 23.38
CA GLN A 200 -2.72 -4.86 23.08
C GLN A 200 -3.10 -5.12 21.59
N CYS A 201 -2.60 -6.20 20.96
CA CYS A 201 -3.07 -6.72 19.66
C CYS A 201 -4.18 -7.77 19.88
N ASN A 202 -5.12 -7.87 18.93
CA ASN A 202 -5.94 -9.06 18.81
C ASN A 202 -5.06 -10.21 18.27
N VAL A 203 -4.71 -11.17 19.14
CA VAL A 203 -3.81 -12.28 18.83
C VAL A 203 -4.36 -13.15 17.69
N ASP A 204 -5.66 -13.41 17.63
CA ASP A 204 -6.26 -14.24 16.59
C ASP A 204 -6.16 -13.56 15.22
N ALA A 205 -6.42 -12.25 15.15
CA ALA A 205 -6.21 -11.48 13.94
C ALA A 205 -4.72 -11.45 13.54
N CYS A 206 -3.85 -11.16 14.51
CA CYS A 206 -2.40 -11.20 14.35
C CYS A 206 -1.93 -12.58 13.78
N GLN A 207 -2.48 -13.70 14.27
CA GLN A 207 -2.21 -15.06 13.77
C GLN A 207 -2.69 -15.28 12.34
N ARG A 208 -3.93 -14.86 12.02
CA ARG A 208 -4.48 -14.97 10.67
C ARG A 208 -3.63 -14.22 9.64
N HIS A 209 -3.19 -13.00 9.95
CA HIS A 209 -2.31 -12.24 9.06
C HIS A 209 -0.98 -12.97 8.80
N LEU A 210 -0.33 -13.51 9.83
CA LEU A 210 0.94 -14.24 9.64
C LEU A 210 0.75 -15.57 8.92
N TRP A 211 -0.37 -16.26 9.14
CA TRP A 211 -0.70 -17.48 8.41
C TRP A 211 -0.90 -17.18 6.92
N ASN A 212 -1.71 -16.18 6.58
CA ASN A 212 -1.95 -15.77 5.19
C ASN A 212 -0.66 -15.34 4.50
N ALA A 213 0.23 -14.63 5.22
CA ALA A 213 1.55 -14.26 4.71
C ALA A 213 2.41 -15.47 4.37
N TYR A 214 2.40 -16.48 5.24
CA TYR A 214 3.19 -17.69 5.09
C TYR A 214 2.68 -18.56 3.93
N GLU A 215 1.36 -18.75 3.87
CA GLU A 215 0.72 -19.50 2.79
C GLU A 215 0.93 -18.82 1.44
N LEU A 216 0.75 -17.50 1.36
CA LEU A 216 1.05 -16.77 0.13
C LEU A 216 2.53 -16.92 -0.24
N ALA A 217 3.46 -16.79 0.72
CA ALA A 217 4.88 -16.89 0.46
C ALA A 217 5.31 -18.26 -0.09
N ARG A 218 4.76 -19.35 0.47
CA ARG A 218 4.97 -20.72 -0.02
C ARG A 218 4.27 -20.98 -1.34
N GLY A 219 3.12 -20.37 -1.53
CA GLY A 219 2.31 -20.48 -2.73
C GLY A 219 2.83 -19.65 -3.90
N MET A 220 3.84 -18.79 -3.76
CA MET A 220 4.21 -17.87 -4.85
C MET A 220 4.63 -18.57 -6.16
N ALA A 221 5.16 -19.79 -6.08
CA ALA A 221 5.41 -20.64 -7.26
C ALA A 221 4.10 -21.10 -7.95
N ILE A 222 3.02 -21.25 -7.18
CA ILE A 222 1.68 -21.68 -7.59
C ILE A 222 0.92 -20.56 -8.33
N HIS A 223 1.17 -19.28 -7.98
CA HIS A 223 0.19 -18.22 -8.25
C HIS A 223 0.24 -17.50 -9.60
N ILE A 224 1.37 -17.44 -10.32
CA ILE A 224 1.50 -16.33 -11.31
C ILE A 224 1.53 -16.74 -12.77
N LEU A 225 2.08 -17.91 -13.09
CA LEU A 225 2.05 -18.38 -14.48
C LEU A 225 0.79 -19.21 -14.75
N GLY A 226 0.34 -19.97 -13.74
CA GLY A 226 -0.84 -20.85 -13.82
C GLY A 226 -2.18 -20.14 -14.00
N LEU A 227 -2.28 -18.84 -13.65
CA LEU A 227 -3.52 -18.05 -13.77
C LEU A 227 -3.57 -17.14 -15.00
N THR A 228 -2.54 -17.16 -15.86
CA THR A 228 -2.50 -16.33 -17.07
C THR A 228 -3.19 -17.00 -18.25
N LYS A 229 -4.50 -17.20 -18.14
CA LYS A 229 -5.32 -17.42 -19.34
C LYS A 229 -5.79 -16.05 -19.88
N PRO A 230 -5.63 -15.76 -21.19
CA PRO A 230 -6.12 -14.53 -21.79
C PRO A 230 -7.61 -14.27 -21.51
N GLU A 231 -8.43 -15.33 -21.37
CA GLU A 231 -9.86 -15.25 -21.06
C GLU A 231 -10.22 -14.75 -19.64
N HIS A 232 -9.24 -14.54 -18.75
CA HIS A 232 -9.46 -14.13 -17.36
C HIS A 232 -8.73 -12.84 -16.94
N ILE A 233 -8.27 -12.01 -17.90
CA ILE A 233 -7.73 -10.71 -17.53
C ILE A 233 -8.87 -9.84 -16.97
N GLU A 234 -8.87 -9.67 -15.66
CA GLU A 234 -9.87 -8.85 -14.98
C GLU A 234 -9.81 -7.39 -15.48
N PRO A 235 -10.95 -6.76 -15.77
CA PRO A 235 -11.01 -5.35 -16.19
C PRO A 235 -10.28 -4.41 -15.23
N MET A 236 -10.27 -4.73 -13.93
CA MET A 236 -9.55 -3.95 -12.92
C MET A 236 -8.04 -3.96 -13.13
N LEU A 237 -7.44 -5.11 -13.52
CA LEU A 237 -6.01 -5.20 -13.81
C LEU A 237 -5.61 -4.34 -15.02
N LEU A 238 -6.45 -4.32 -16.06
CA LEU A 238 -6.25 -3.45 -17.23
C LEU A 238 -6.38 -1.97 -16.84
N MET A 239 -7.34 -1.63 -15.99
CA MET A 239 -7.49 -0.27 -15.49
C MET A 239 -6.27 0.16 -14.64
N THR A 240 -5.74 -0.72 -13.79
CA THR A 240 -4.49 -0.47 -13.06
C THR A 240 -3.30 -0.30 -14.01
N ARG A 241 -3.20 -1.13 -15.05
CA ARG A 241 -2.15 -1.09 -16.08
C ARG A 241 -2.16 0.20 -16.89
N LEU A 242 -3.32 0.71 -17.26
CA LEU A 242 -3.47 1.90 -18.12
C LEU A 242 -3.71 3.19 -17.33
N GLY A 243 -4.04 3.09 -16.05
CA GLY A 243 -4.51 4.20 -15.22
C GLY A 243 -5.84 4.81 -15.67
N SER A 244 -6.49 4.25 -16.71
CA SER A 244 -7.74 4.78 -17.26
C SER A 244 -8.56 3.67 -17.91
N ASN A 245 -9.87 3.87 -17.97
CA ASN A 245 -10.81 3.04 -18.73
C ASN A 245 -11.15 3.68 -20.09
N ASN A 246 -10.31 4.60 -20.58
CA ASN A 246 -10.54 5.30 -21.82
C ASN A 246 -10.51 4.31 -23.01
N PRO A 247 -11.54 4.26 -23.87
CA PRO A 247 -11.55 3.37 -25.03
C PRO A 247 -10.32 3.51 -25.94
N ALA A 248 -9.85 4.74 -26.17
CA ALA A 248 -8.64 4.97 -26.96
C ALA A 248 -7.39 4.37 -26.29
N ALA A 249 -7.38 4.32 -24.96
CA ALA A 249 -6.28 3.75 -24.23
C ALA A 249 -6.23 2.22 -24.34
N LEU A 250 -7.40 1.58 -24.34
CA LEU A 250 -7.57 0.15 -24.55
C LEU A 250 -7.27 -0.24 -26.00
N GLU A 251 -7.72 0.56 -26.97
CA GLU A 251 -7.43 0.36 -28.39
C GLU A 251 -5.94 0.44 -28.69
N TRP A 252 -5.24 1.44 -28.13
CA TRP A 252 -3.77 1.52 -28.22
C TRP A 252 -3.10 0.28 -27.63
N LEU A 253 -3.54 -0.18 -26.44
CA LEU A 253 -2.96 -1.37 -25.82
C LEU A 253 -3.18 -2.62 -26.69
N ALA A 254 -4.31 -2.73 -27.37
CA ALA A 254 -4.63 -3.85 -28.25
C ALA A 254 -3.84 -3.83 -29.57
N THR A 255 -3.54 -2.66 -30.11
CA THR A 255 -3.02 -2.51 -31.49
C THR A 255 -1.55 -2.11 -31.59
N ALA A 256 -0.99 -1.47 -30.57
CA ALA A 256 0.39 -0.98 -30.61
C ALA A 256 1.43 -2.10 -30.56
N ASP A 257 2.60 -1.88 -31.14
CA ASP A 257 3.72 -2.82 -31.04
C ASP A 257 4.39 -2.75 -29.66
N MET A 258 5.10 -3.81 -29.27
CA MET A 258 5.96 -3.78 -28.07
C MET A 258 7.02 -2.68 -28.22
N GLY A 259 7.26 -1.93 -27.14
CA GLY A 259 8.12 -0.75 -27.11
C GLY A 259 7.41 0.56 -27.49
N SER A 260 6.17 0.52 -28.00
CA SER A 260 5.41 1.73 -28.34
C SER A 260 5.14 2.59 -27.11
N LEU A 261 5.12 3.91 -27.31
CA LEU A 261 4.86 4.89 -26.26
C LEU A 261 3.53 5.64 -26.48
N ARG A 262 2.85 5.97 -25.39
CA ARG A 262 1.68 6.84 -25.36
C ARG A 262 1.57 7.60 -24.05
N PHE A 263 1.86 8.89 -24.10
CA PHE A 263 1.65 9.79 -22.97
C PHE A 263 0.16 10.13 -22.76
N HIS A 264 -0.27 10.16 -21.51
CA HIS A 264 -1.61 10.64 -21.16
C HIS A 264 -1.68 12.19 -21.11
N PRO A 265 -2.83 12.81 -21.41
CA PRO A 265 -2.95 14.27 -21.43
C PRO A 265 -2.96 14.92 -20.03
N ARG A 266 -3.77 14.40 -19.10
CA ARG A 266 -3.81 14.80 -17.67
C ARG A 266 -4.43 13.67 -16.86
N MET A 267 -3.85 13.38 -15.70
CA MET A 267 -4.41 12.43 -14.73
C MET A 267 -4.79 13.21 -13.45
N PRO A 268 -6.01 13.05 -12.92
CA PRO A 268 -6.38 13.71 -11.69
C PRO A 268 -5.61 13.12 -10.50
N TYR A 269 -5.09 13.98 -9.63
CA TYR A 269 -4.54 13.56 -8.35
C TYR A 269 -5.67 13.28 -7.35
N GLN A 270 -5.67 12.11 -6.71
CA GLN A 270 -6.66 11.75 -5.70
C GLN A 270 -6.36 12.45 -4.37
N GLN A 271 -7.08 13.52 -4.07
CA GLN A 271 -6.91 14.26 -2.82
C GLN A 271 -7.56 13.60 -1.59
N GLN A 272 -8.38 12.56 -1.78
CA GLN A 272 -9.06 11.86 -0.70
C GLN A 272 -8.16 10.83 0.02
N LEU A 273 -7.02 10.46 -0.57
CA LEU A 273 -6.06 9.58 0.06
C LEU A 273 -4.82 10.40 0.45
N PHE A 274 -4.40 10.31 1.71
CA PHE A 274 -3.16 10.93 2.16
C PHE A 274 -2.15 9.88 2.62
N HIS A 275 -0.87 10.21 2.46
CA HIS A 275 0.23 9.39 2.93
C HIS A 275 0.80 9.95 4.23
N SER A 276 1.13 9.06 5.16
CA SER A 276 1.80 9.38 6.41
C SER A 276 3.25 9.79 6.19
N PHE A 277 3.91 9.19 5.19
CA PHE A 277 5.31 9.44 4.82
C PHE A 277 5.57 8.93 3.39
N GLY A 278 6.74 9.24 2.84
CA GLY A 278 7.15 8.78 1.50
C GLY A 278 6.99 7.28 1.26
N ASN A 279 6.40 6.88 0.13
CA ASN A 279 6.26 5.48 -0.29
C ASN A 279 7.32 5.06 -1.32
N VAL A 280 8.37 5.88 -1.49
CA VAL A 280 9.53 5.63 -2.34
C VAL A 280 10.81 5.96 -1.59
N PRO A 281 11.94 5.32 -1.95
CA PRO A 281 13.23 5.65 -1.39
C PRO A 281 13.56 7.14 -1.53
N ALA A 282 13.95 7.78 -0.44
CA ALA A 282 14.39 9.17 -0.47
C ALA A 282 15.68 9.30 -1.30
N ARG A 283 15.67 10.23 -2.27
CA ARG A 283 16.78 10.50 -3.20
C ARG A 283 17.96 11.16 -2.49
N LYS A 284 19.19 10.82 -2.92
CA LYS A 284 20.42 11.51 -2.51
C LYS A 284 20.65 12.76 -3.38
N GLU A 285 19.75 13.74 -3.23
CA GLU A 285 19.87 15.01 -3.94
C GLU A 285 21.12 15.77 -3.46
N ILE A 286 21.88 16.37 -4.37
CA ILE A 286 23.04 17.20 -4.02
C ILE A 286 22.56 18.64 -3.82
N LEU A 287 22.53 19.09 -2.57
CA LEU A 287 22.04 20.41 -2.20
C LEU A 287 23.21 21.34 -1.88
N THR A 288 23.16 22.56 -2.42
CA THR A 288 24.27 23.52 -2.34
C THR A 288 24.01 24.57 -1.25
N PRO A 289 24.95 24.81 -0.32
CA PRO A 289 24.81 25.83 0.72
C PRO A 289 24.71 27.25 0.13
N GLY A 290 24.04 28.15 0.84
CA GLY A 290 23.81 29.53 0.37
C GLY A 290 22.79 29.64 -0.77
N THR A 291 22.13 28.54 -1.15
CA THR A 291 21.16 28.50 -2.26
C THR A 291 19.75 28.17 -1.79
N THR A 292 18.77 28.31 -2.69
CA THR A 292 17.38 27.91 -2.47
C THR A 292 17.07 26.59 -3.17
N HIS A 293 16.55 25.61 -2.44
CA HIS A 293 15.92 24.40 -2.97
C HIS A 293 14.41 24.48 -2.80
N VAL A 294 13.66 24.18 -3.86
CA VAL A 294 12.20 24.08 -3.81
C VAL A 294 11.77 22.63 -3.99
N ALA A 295 11.01 22.08 -3.05
CA ALA A 295 10.50 20.71 -3.12
C ALA A 295 8.99 20.70 -3.41
N VAL A 296 8.58 20.20 -4.57
CA VAL A 296 7.18 20.16 -5.04
C VAL A 296 6.61 18.76 -4.84
N GLY A 297 5.45 18.68 -4.18
CA GLY A 297 4.83 17.41 -3.76
C GLY A 297 5.64 16.71 -2.67
N PHE A 298 6.33 17.49 -1.84
CA PHE A 298 7.41 16.98 -0.98
C PHE A 298 6.95 15.88 -0.02
N LEU A 299 5.66 15.86 0.36
CA LEU A 299 5.02 14.97 1.34
C LEU A 299 5.61 15.07 2.76
N ASP A 300 6.91 14.86 2.93
CA ASP A 300 7.67 15.01 4.17
C ASP A 300 9.13 15.48 3.95
N LEU A 301 9.93 15.61 5.01
CA LEU A 301 11.33 16.04 4.92
C LEU A 301 12.30 14.91 4.52
N GLY A 302 11.81 13.80 3.97
CA GLY A 302 12.60 12.58 3.72
C GLY A 302 13.72 12.81 2.70
N SER A 303 13.41 13.51 1.60
CA SER A 303 14.42 13.90 0.59
C SER A 303 15.50 14.80 1.19
N LEU A 304 15.11 15.79 2.01
CA LEU A 304 16.05 16.67 2.70
C LEU A 304 16.92 15.92 3.73
N ALA A 305 16.34 14.96 4.45
CA ALA A 305 17.07 14.14 5.41
C ALA A 305 18.10 13.22 4.72
N ALA A 306 17.81 12.77 3.50
CA ALA A 306 18.68 11.92 2.68
C ALA A 306 19.70 12.68 1.81
N ALA A 307 19.48 13.98 1.56
CA ALA A 307 20.27 14.79 0.65
C ALA A 307 21.77 14.87 1.01
N CYS A 308 22.65 14.82 0.03
CA CYS A 308 24.07 15.09 0.19
C CYS A 308 24.30 16.60 0.15
N MET A 309 25.07 17.14 1.09
CA MET A 309 25.32 18.58 1.14
C MET A 309 26.66 18.85 0.45
N ALA A 310 26.70 19.77 -0.50
CA ALA A 310 27.92 20.00 -1.29
C ALA A 310 29.15 20.41 -0.44
N TRP A 311 28.97 20.94 0.79
CA TRP A 311 30.09 21.17 1.71
C TRP A 311 30.80 19.89 2.15
N GLU A 312 30.13 18.73 2.07
CA GLU A 312 30.69 17.41 2.41
C GLU A 312 31.59 16.88 1.28
N GLU A 313 31.45 17.46 0.07
CA GLU A 313 32.19 17.09 -1.14
C GLU A 313 33.21 18.16 -1.54
N CYS A 314 34.20 18.51 -0.70
CA CYS A 314 35.35 19.38 -1.02
C CYS A 314 35.08 20.63 -1.92
N VAL A 315 33.88 21.21 -1.88
CA VAL A 315 33.46 22.34 -2.72
C VAL A 315 33.42 23.60 -1.85
N PRO A 316 33.85 24.77 -2.37
CA PRO A 316 33.68 26.01 -1.63
C PRO A 316 32.19 26.24 -1.34
N PRO A 317 31.77 26.33 -0.07
CA PRO A 317 30.38 26.58 0.26
C PRO A 317 29.96 27.95 -0.29
N GLY A 318 28.71 28.06 -0.75
CA GLY A 318 28.08 29.38 -0.88
C GLY A 318 28.01 30.05 0.49
N GLU A 319 28.10 31.37 0.53
CA GLU A 319 27.97 32.14 1.76
C GLU A 319 26.51 32.09 2.24
N GLY A 320 26.21 31.24 3.23
CA GLY A 320 24.91 31.26 3.93
C GLY A 320 24.21 29.89 4.08
N PRO A 321 23.04 29.87 4.73
CA PRO A 321 22.26 28.65 4.90
C PRO A 321 21.65 28.16 3.59
N LEU A 322 21.46 26.85 3.47
CA LEU A 322 20.54 26.29 2.50
C LEU A 322 19.10 26.68 2.91
N ARG A 323 18.35 27.27 1.98
CA ARG A 323 16.92 27.53 2.17
C ARG A 323 16.10 26.46 1.46
N TRP A 324 15.39 25.63 2.22
CA TRP A 324 14.50 24.59 1.70
C TRP A 324 13.05 25.06 1.79
N ILE A 325 12.33 25.06 0.66
CA ILE A 325 10.94 25.51 0.58
C ILE A 325 10.08 24.37 0.00
N GLY A 326 9.21 23.79 0.83
CA GLY A 326 8.28 22.73 0.43
C GLY A 326 6.93 23.27 0.00
N TYR A 327 6.43 22.79 -1.14
CA TYR A 327 5.05 22.97 -1.61
C TYR A 327 4.34 21.63 -1.68
N ASP A 328 3.19 21.51 -1.03
CA ASP A 328 2.32 20.34 -1.14
C ASP A 328 0.85 20.76 -1.19
N CYS A 329 0.02 20.01 -1.91
CA CYS A 329 -1.41 20.26 -1.97
C CYS A 329 -2.17 19.64 -0.80
N SER A 330 -1.56 18.73 -0.04
CA SER A 330 -2.14 18.05 1.11
C SER A 330 -1.98 18.89 2.39
N PRO A 331 -3.09 19.35 3.01
CA PRO A 331 -3.03 19.99 4.32
C PRO A 331 -2.43 19.07 5.40
N TYR A 332 -2.60 17.76 5.26
CA TYR A 332 -2.03 16.75 6.15
C TYR A 332 -0.51 16.75 6.10
N ALA A 333 0.06 16.66 4.89
CA ALA A 333 1.52 16.66 4.68
C ALA A 333 2.15 17.93 5.25
N VAL A 334 1.53 19.08 4.97
CA VAL A 334 1.97 20.39 5.48
C VAL A 334 1.91 20.44 7.01
N ALA A 335 0.78 20.07 7.62
CA ALA A 335 0.60 20.12 9.07
C ALA A 335 1.62 19.22 9.80
N LYS A 336 1.77 17.97 9.36
CA LYS A 336 2.69 17.01 9.98
C LYS A 336 4.15 17.46 9.85
N THR A 337 4.53 17.94 8.68
CA THR A 337 5.90 18.41 8.39
C THR A 337 6.24 19.65 9.21
N LEU A 338 5.30 20.57 9.41
CA LEU A 338 5.51 21.72 10.29
C LEU A 338 5.81 21.30 11.73
N VAL A 339 5.10 20.30 12.27
CA VAL A 339 5.37 19.78 13.62
C VAL A 339 6.72 19.09 13.68
N ILE A 340 7.07 18.26 12.71
CA ILE A 340 8.38 17.58 12.63
C ILE A 340 9.52 18.60 12.54
N ALA A 341 9.39 19.60 11.67
CA ALA A 341 10.36 20.68 11.53
C ALA A 341 10.55 21.43 12.87
N ARG A 342 9.45 21.68 13.60
CA ARG A 342 9.52 22.28 14.92
C ARG A 342 10.22 21.39 15.94
N MET A 343 9.92 20.09 15.98
CA MET A 343 10.61 19.13 16.85
C MET A 343 12.12 19.05 16.54
N LEU A 344 12.51 19.12 15.27
CA LEU A 344 13.92 19.20 14.87
C LEU A 344 14.59 20.47 15.40
N CYS A 345 13.98 21.65 15.19
CA CYS A 345 14.49 22.93 15.70
C CYS A 345 14.60 22.97 17.23
N ASP A 346 13.60 22.46 17.94
CA ASP A 346 13.56 22.45 19.40
C ASP A 346 14.53 21.41 20.01
N GLY A 347 15.16 20.56 19.20
CA GLY A 347 16.11 19.55 19.67
C GLY A 347 15.44 18.37 20.39
N ALA A 348 14.22 18.01 19.99
CA ALA A 348 13.56 16.80 20.50
C ALA A 348 14.41 15.55 20.22
N GLY A 349 14.36 14.56 21.11
CA GLY A 349 15.08 13.29 20.92
C GLY A 349 14.77 12.66 19.55
N VAL A 350 15.80 12.20 18.84
CA VAL A 350 15.65 11.69 17.45
C VAL A 350 14.69 10.51 17.38
N ASP A 351 14.69 9.64 18.37
CA ASP A 351 13.74 8.52 18.48
C ASP A 351 12.29 8.99 18.60
N HIS A 352 12.06 10.13 19.25
CA HIS A 352 10.72 10.72 19.33
C HIS A 352 10.26 11.23 17.97
N ILE A 353 11.16 11.85 17.21
CA ILE A 353 10.89 12.33 15.86
C ILE A 353 10.62 11.14 14.93
N LEU A 354 11.40 10.05 15.03
CA LEU A 354 11.17 8.81 14.28
C LEU A 354 9.78 8.23 14.54
N GLN A 355 9.37 8.17 15.80
CA GLN A 355 8.05 7.66 16.16
C GLN A 355 6.93 8.52 15.56
N VAL A 356 7.00 9.85 15.73
CA VAL A 356 5.99 10.78 15.18
C VAL A 356 5.93 10.71 13.65
N TRP A 357 7.08 10.51 13.00
CA TRP A 357 7.16 10.49 11.55
C TRP A 357 6.68 9.16 10.96
N TYR A 358 7.21 8.03 11.43
CA TYR A 358 7.10 6.74 10.72
C TYR A 358 6.37 5.64 11.49
N SER A 359 5.94 5.87 12.73
CA SER A 359 5.38 4.83 13.61
C SER A 359 3.89 5.02 13.87
N ALA A 360 3.16 3.91 13.90
CA ALA A 360 1.74 3.82 14.27
C ALA A 360 1.53 3.92 15.79
N ALA A 361 2.58 3.72 16.59
CA ALA A 361 2.56 3.87 18.03
C ALA A 361 3.79 4.63 18.52
N TRP A 362 3.65 5.35 19.63
CA TRP A 362 4.65 6.26 20.17
C TRP A 362 4.94 5.99 21.64
N SER A 363 6.15 6.39 22.04
CA SER A 363 6.50 6.47 23.45
C SER A 363 5.81 7.67 24.13
N LEU A 364 5.59 7.61 25.44
CA LEU A 364 5.09 8.77 26.21
C LEU A 364 6.00 10.01 26.11
N PRO A 365 7.35 9.88 26.11
CA PRO A 365 8.23 11.00 25.79
C PRO A 365 8.03 11.57 24.38
N ALA A 366 7.83 10.72 23.37
CA ALA A 366 7.56 11.18 22.01
C ALA A 366 6.24 11.95 21.90
N HIS A 367 5.19 11.43 22.55
CA HIS A 367 3.91 12.11 22.64
C HIS A 367 4.03 13.50 23.31
N ARG A 368 4.79 13.61 24.41
CA ARG A 368 5.05 14.90 25.08
C ARG A 368 5.84 15.87 24.19
N ALA A 369 6.86 15.39 23.49
CA ALA A 369 7.64 16.20 22.56
C ALA A 369 6.77 16.72 21.39
N PHE A 370 5.91 15.86 20.84
CA PHE A 370 4.93 16.23 19.83
C PHE A 370 3.98 17.34 20.34
N ARG A 371 3.38 17.17 21.52
CA ARG A 371 2.47 18.16 22.14
C ARG A 371 3.15 19.49 22.38
N SER A 372 4.39 19.46 22.85
CA SER A 372 5.20 20.66 23.10
C SER A 372 5.47 21.42 21.80
N ALA A 373 5.95 20.73 20.76
CA ALA A 373 6.21 21.34 19.45
C ALA A 373 4.93 21.92 18.83
N LEU A 374 3.81 21.19 18.90
CA LEU A 374 2.53 21.64 18.37
C LEU A 374 2.02 22.88 19.11
N THR A 375 2.09 22.89 20.44
CA THR A 375 1.69 24.05 21.26
C THR A 375 2.56 25.25 20.93
N ALA A 376 3.88 25.06 20.87
CA ALA A 376 4.81 26.13 20.57
C ALA A 376 4.63 26.70 19.15
N LEU A 377 4.21 25.87 18.19
CA LEU A 377 3.84 26.30 16.85
C LEU A 377 2.56 27.14 16.85
N LEU A 378 1.51 26.68 17.53
CA LEU A 378 0.23 27.39 17.61
C LEU A 378 0.27 28.67 18.46
N SER A 379 1.28 28.83 19.33
CA SER A 379 1.50 30.05 20.11
C SER A 379 2.29 31.14 19.37
N THR A 380 2.81 30.87 18.16
CA THR A 380 3.53 31.90 17.39
C THR A 380 2.57 32.91 16.75
N PRO A 381 2.96 34.19 16.58
CA PRO A 381 2.14 35.16 15.86
C PRO A 381 1.79 34.71 14.44
N SER A 382 2.73 34.05 13.75
CA SER A 382 2.56 33.47 12.42
C SER A 382 1.55 32.31 12.37
N ALA A 383 1.09 31.78 13.50
CA ALA A 383 0.09 30.72 13.52
C ALA A 383 -1.25 31.16 12.94
N SER A 384 -1.59 32.46 13.02
CA SER A 384 -2.80 33.01 12.38
C SER A 384 -2.73 32.99 10.86
N ASP A 385 -1.52 33.00 10.29
CA ASP A 385 -1.27 33.08 8.86
C ASP A 385 -1.29 31.70 8.19
N LEU A 386 -1.35 30.63 8.99
CA LEU A 386 -1.44 29.26 8.48
C LEU A 386 -2.76 29.05 7.73
N PRO A 387 -2.78 28.24 6.66
CA PRO A 387 -4.02 27.92 5.95
C PRO A 387 -5.08 27.29 6.88
N PRO A 388 -6.39 27.61 6.75
CA PRO A 388 -7.42 27.13 7.67
C PRO A 388 -7.47 25.61 7.88
N ARG A 389 -7.31 24.83 6.79
CA ARG A 389 -7.29 23.36 6.84
C ARG A 389 -6.07 22.82 7.61
N VAL A 390 -4.93 23.50 7.53
CA VAL A 390 -3.72 23.15 8.29
C VAL A 390 -3.93 23.49 9.77
N GLN A 391 -4.47 24.67 10.08
CA GLN A 391 -4.81 25.05 11.47
C GLN A 391 -5.79 24.07 12.11
N GLN A 392 -6.82 23.63 11.36
CA GLN A 392 -7.81 22.67 11.83
C GLN A 392 -7.16 21.35 12.25
N LEU A 393 -6.26 20.80 11.43
CA LEU A 393 -5.52 19.57 11.76
C LEU A 393 -4.65 19.75 13.01
N LEU A 394 -3.86 20.82 13.06
CA LEU A 394 -2.97 21.08 14.19
C LEU A 394 -3.76 21.21 15.50
N ARG A 395 -4.86 21.97 15.51
CA ARG A 395 -5.72 22.11 16.70
C ARG A 395 -6.43 20.81 17.07
N HIS A 396 -6.88 20.03 16.08
CA HIS A 396 -7.45 18.72 16.32
C HIS A 396 -6.41 17.81 17.01
N TRP A 397 -5.21 17.69 16.43
CA TRP A 397 -4.13 16.93 17.02
C TRP A 397 -3.67 17.47 18.37
N GLN A 398 -3.91 18.75 18.72
CA GLN A 398 -3.60 19.34 20.03
C GLN A 398 -4.45 18.80 21.18
N VAL A 399 -5.63 18.27 20.91
CA VAL A 399 -6.59 17.87 21.96
C VAL A 399 -7.05 16.41 21.89
N HIS A 400 -6.65 15.66 20.85
CA HIS A 400 -7.05 14.26 20.68
C HIS A 400 -5.90 13.32 21.00
N ASP A 401 -6.15 12.31 21.84
CA ASP A 401 -5.24 11.20 22.09
C ASP A 401 -5.75 9.93 21.39
N VAL A 402 -4.84 9.00 21.10
CA VAL A 402 -5.17 7.69 20.53
C VAL A 402 -4.64 6.61 21.48
N PRO A 403 -5.49 5.74 22.05
CA PRO A 403 -5.06 4.58 22.81
C PRO A 403 -4.22 3.62 21.97
N LEU A 404 -3.24 2.94 22.58
CA LEU A 404 -2.38 1.98 21.89
C LEU A 404 -3.19 0.83 21.25
N ALA A 405 -4.17 0.29 21.97
CA ALA A 405 -5.07 -0.74 21.47
C ALA A 405 -5.85 -0.29 20.22
N GLU A 406 -6.31 0.97 20.20
CA GLU A 406 -7.05 1.53 19.07
C GLU A 406 -6.17 1.67 17.83
N SER A 407 -4.94 2.19 17.98
CA SER A 407 -3.98 2.28 16.88
C SER A 407 -3.68 0.91 16.27
N ARG A 408 -3.42 -0.11 17.10
CA ARG A 408 -3.15 -1.48 16.63
C ARG A 408 -4.35 -2.09 15.91
N ALA A 409 -5.55 -1.90 16.44
CA ALA A 409 -6.78 -2.39 15.81
C ALA A 409 -7.02 -1.72 14.45
N LYS A 410 -6.91 -0.38 14.39
CA LYS A 410 -7.04 0.39 13.14
C LYS A 410 -5.98 -0.01 12.11
N TRP A 411 -4.74 -0.23 12.54
CA TRP A 411 -3.67 -0.69 11.64
C TRP A 411 -4.01 -2.05 11.02
N LEU A 412 -4.32 -3.05 11.84
CA LEU A 412 -4.66 -4.39 11.36
C LEU A 412 -5.86 -4.38 10.42
N ALA A 413 -6.93 -3.68 10.79
CA ALA A 413 -8.13 -3.55 9.96
C ALA A 413 -7.87 -2.87 8.60
N SER A 414 -6.81 -2.05 8.52
CA SER A 414 -6.42 -1.36 7.29
C SER A 414 -5.35 -2.09 6.47
N THR A 415 -4.89 -3.26 6.91
CA THR A 415 -3.85 -4.04 6.22
C THR A 415 -4.50 -4.85 5.10
N THR A 416 -4.13 -4.57 3.85
CA THR A 416 -4.71 -5.24 2.67
C THR A 416 -3.74 -6.22 2.04
N ARG A 417 -2.42 -6.06 2.28
CA ARG A 417 -1.39 -6.95 1.74
C ARG A 417 -1.13 -8.13 2.66
N ALA A 418 -1.02 -9.32 2.07
CA ALA A 418 -0.64 -10.52 2.80
C ALA A 418 0.84 -10.57 3.20
N ASN A 419 1.70 -9.60 2.84
CA ASN A 419 3.08 -9.49 3.36
C ASN A 419 4.01 -10.71 3.14
N ALA A 420 3.89 -11.38 2.00
CA ALA A 420 4.68 -12.58 1.66
C ALA A 420 6.21 -12.36 1.62
N GLN A 421 6.69 -11.11 1.56
CA GLN A 421 8.12 -10.77 1.57
C GLN A 421 8.88 -11.29 2.80
N ILE A 422 8.19 -11.57 3.91
CA ILE A 422 8.79 -12.18 5.11
C ILE A 422 9.47 -13.51 4.74
N GLY A 423 8.84 -14.30 3.87
CA GLY A 423 9.34 -15.60 3.43
C GLY A 423 10.65 -15.54 2.66
N ASN A 424 11.06 -14.37 2.17
CA ASN A 424 12.32 -14.20 1.45
C ASN A 424 13.57 -14.17 2.35
N PHE A 425 13.40 -13.99 3.66
CA PHE A 425 14.52 -13.90 4.60
C PHE A 425 14.94 -15.26 5.15
N ARG A 426 16.22 -15.59 4.98
CA ARG A 426 16.86 -16.83 5.49
C ARG A 426 17.07 -16.79 7.00
N VAL A 427 17.34 -15.60 7.53
CA VAL A 427 17.69 -15.40 8.94
C VAL A 427 16.42 -15.23 9.78
N LYS A 428 16.31 -16.05 10.84
CA LYS A 428 15.14 -16.05 11.74
C LYS A 428 14.91 -14.70 12.40
N ALA A 429 15.97 -14.02 12.84
CA ALA A 429 15.87 -12.71 13.49
C ALA A 429 15.18 -11.67 12.58
N ASP A 430 15.55 -11.62 11.30
CA ASP A 430 14.97 -10.70 10.32
C ASP A 430 13.49 -10.99 10.08
N ARG A 431 13.12 -12.28 9.94
CA ARG A 431 11.71 -12.69 9.81
C ARG A 431 10.88 -12.26 11.01
N LEU A 432 11.34 -12.55 12.22
CA LEU A 432 10.59 -12.22 13.44
C LEU A 432 10.43 -10.70 13.62
N ALA A 433 11.48 -9.93 13.32
CA ALA A 433 11.41 -8.47 13.39
C ALA A 433 10.42 -7.89 12.36
N LEU A 434 10.43 -8.42 11.13
CA LEU A 434 9.44 -8.05 10.11
C LEU A 434 8.01 -8.43 10.51
N CYS A 435 7.78 -9.64 11.04
CA CYS A 435 6.47 -10.06 11.54
C CYS A 435 5.94 -9.06 12.58
N GLU A 436 6.74 -8.74 13.60
CA GLU A 436 6.33 -7.81 14.66
C GLU A 436 6.02 -6.42 14.12
N TYR A 437 6.88 -5.90 13.24
CA TYR A 437 6.68 -4.60 12.63
C TYR A 437 5.43 -4.58 11.74
N LEU A 438 5.20 -5.57 10.88
CA LEU A 438 4.06 -5.55 9.95
C LEU A 438 2.71 -5.71 10.66
N LEU A 439 2.69 -6.36 11.83
CA LEU A 439 1.49 -6.46 12.68
C LEU A 439 1.15 -5.16 13.42
N THR A 440 2.08 -4.22 13.54
CA THR A 440 1.92 -3.07 14.45
C THR A 440 2.28 -1.71 13.86
N VAL A 441 3.11 -1.68 12.82
CA VAL A 441 3.88 -0.54 12.30
C VAL A 441 4.52 0.28 13.42
N GLN A 442 4.97 -0.42 14.46
CA GLN A 442 5.66 0.15 15.60
C GLN A 442 7.17 0.06 15.39
N LEU A 443 7.85 1.20 15.34
CA LEU A 443 9.31 1.25 15.15
C LEU A 443 10.10 0.98 16.42
N LEU A 444 9.61 1.50 17.55
CA LEU A 444 10.28 1.52 18.85
C LEU A 444 9.26 1.25 19.94
N GLU A 445 9.71 0.95 21.15
CA GLU A 445 8.83 0.77 22.32
C GLU A 445 7.84 1.94 22.47
N SER A 446 6.58 1.59 22.72
CA SER A 446 5.46 2.53 22.61
C SER A 446 4.34 2.19 23.59
N GLU A 447 3.73 3.21 24.17
CA GLU A 447 2.62 3.10 25.12
C GLU A 447 1.33 3.78 24.63
N VAL A 448 1.40 4.62 23.59
CA VAL A 448 0.24 5.32 23.01
C VAL A 448 0.17 5.17 21.50
N GLY A 449 -1.00 5.37 20.92
CA GLY A 449 -1.22 5.36 19.47
C GLY A 449 -0.78 6.66 18.79
N SER A 450 -0.50 6.57 17.50
CA SER A 450 -0.11 7.72 16.67
C SER A 450 -1.29 8.64 16.40
N VAL A 451 -1.24 9.83 16.98
CA VAL A 451 -2.27 10.88 16.77
C VAL A 451 -2.32 11.27 15.29
N VAL A 452 -1.16 11.45 14.65
CA VAL A 452 -1.13 11.88 13.23
C VAL A 452 -1.54 10.78 12.27
N MET A 453 -1.59 9.50 12.64
CA MET A 453 -2.08 8.45 11.74
C MET A 453 -3.56 8.12 11.94
N PHE A 454 -4.08 8.27 13.17
CA PHE A 454 -5.38 7.70 13.53
C PHE A 454 -6.40 8.68 14.13
N ALA A 455 -5.99 9.91 14.49
CA ALA A 455 -6.88 11.00 14.89
C ALA A 455 -7.00 12.02 13.75
N ILE A 456 -7.79 11.66 12.73
CA ILE A 456 -7.99 12.48 11.53
C ILE A 456 -9.41 13.06 11.58
N PRO A 457 -9.58 14.39 11.44
CA PRO A 457 -10.91 14.98 11.39
C PRO A 457 -11.68 14.54 10.15
N GLU A 458 -13.01 14.52 10.27
CA GLU A 458 -13.90 14.27 9.13
C GLU A 458 -13.63 15.24 7.96
N GLY A 459 -13.70 14.73 6.73
CA GLY A 459 -13.48 15.53 5.52
C GLY A 459 -12.01 15.77 5.12
N PHE A 460 -11.04 15.12 5.79
CA PHE A 460 -9.63 15.11 5.37
C PHE A 460 -9.23 13.90 4.52
N GLY A 461 -10.17 12.98 4.28
CA GLY A 461 -9.90 11.76 3.53
C GLY A 461 -9.37 10.64 4.43
N GLU A 462 -8.85 9.61 3.79
CA GLU A 462 -8.37 8.39 4.44
C GLU A 462 -6.86 8.22 4.27
N ARG A 463 -6.26 7.54 5.24
CA ARG A 463 -4.85 7.19 5.21
C ARG A 463 -4.63 6.08 4.18
N ALA A 464 -3.55 6.18 3.41
CA ALA A 464 -3.14 5.10 2.53
C ALA A 464 -2.93 3.78 3.30
N HIS A 465 -3.33 2.67 2.69
CA HIS A 465 -3.13 1.33 3.24
C HIS A 465 -1.66 0.87 3.12
N ASP A 466 -1.27 -0.07 3.98
CA ASP A 466 0.02 -0.81 3.90
C ASP A 466 1.28 0.08 3.84
N GLU A 467 1.23 1.24 4.50
CA GLU A 467 2.37 2.15 4.62
C GLU A 467 3.44 1.55 5.55
N VAL A 468 4.62 1.28 4.99
CA VAL A 468 5.75 0.73 5.74
C VAL A 468 6.98 1.58 5.51
N PHE A 469 7.71 1.96 6.57
CA PHE A 469 8.85 2.86 6.43
C PHE A 469 9.97 2.25 5.58
N LEU A 470 10.04 0.93 5.46
CA LEU A 470 11.02 0.24 4.61
C LEU A 470 10.93 0.69 3.14
N GLN A 471 9.79 1.25 2.71
CA GLN A 471 9.63 1.87 1.39
C GLN A 471 10.37 3.19 1.25
N THR A 472 10.70 3.90 2.34
CA THR A 472 11.35 5.22 2.34
C THR A 472 12.87 5.12 2.17
N LEU A 473 13.42 3.91 2.22
CA LEU A 473 14.85 3.63 2.19
C LEU A 473 15.20 2.70 1.03
N PRO A 474 16.37 2.89 0.37
CA PRO A 474 16.86 1.91 -0.58
C PRO A 474 17.09 0.55 0.10
N ALA A 475 16.55 -0.53 -0.48
CA ALA A 475 16.70 -1.88 0.07
C ALA A 475 18.18 -2.27 0.23
N SER A 476 19.04 -1.83 -0.69
CA SER A 476 20.48 -2.05 -0.64
C SER A 476 21.16 -1.40 0.57
N GLU A 477 20.69 -0.22 1.02
CA GLU A 477 21.23 0.42 2.22
C GLU A 477 20.83 -0.34 3.48
N ILE A 478 19.58 -0.80 3.57
CA ILE A 478 19.09 -1.59 4.72
C ILE A 478 19.88 -2.90 4.81
N LEU A 479 19.97 -3.64 3.70
CA LEU A 479 20.65 -4.93 3.65
C LEU A 479 22.16 -4.79 3.85
N GLY A 480 22.78 -3.75 3.28
CA GLY A 480 24.19 -3.44 3.52
C GLY A 480 24.48 -3.08 4.98
N CYS A 481 23.63 -2.26 5.60
CA CYS A 481 23.70 -1.94 7.03
C CYS A 481 23.57 -3.23 7.88
N ARG A 482 22.61 -4.10 7.54
CA ARG A 482 22.41 -5.38 8.22
C ARG A 482 23.62 -6.33 8.06
N LEU A 483 24.22 -6.41 6.87
CA LEU A 483 25.40 -7.24 6.59
C LEU A 483 26.66 -6.75 7.28
N SER A 484 26.80 -5.44 7.48
CA SER A 484 27.92 -4.86 8.22
C SER A 484 27.87 -5.12 9.74
N GLU A 485 26.92 -5.97 10.20
CA GLU A 485 26.64 -6.32 11.60
C GLU A 485 26.40 -5.12 12.53
N GLN A 486 26.11 -3.95 11.97
CA GLN A 486 25.74 -2.75 12.74
C GLN A 486 24.34 -2.85 13.36
N ALA A 487 23.57 -3.87 12.99
CA ALA A 487 22.20 -4.09 13.44
C ALA A 487 21.90 -5.58 13.64
N ALA A 488 21.09 -5.87 14.65
CA ALA A 488 20.66 -7.24 14.99
C ALA A 488 19.74 -7.86 13.93
N ASP A 489 18.92 -7.02 13.30
CA ASP A 489 17.93 -7.41 12.30
C ASP A 489 17.68 -6.26 11.29
N VAL A 490 16.97 -6.57 10.21
CA VAL A 490 16.65 -5.62 9.13
C VAL A 490 15.83 -4.40 9.59
N MET A 491 14.99 -4.54 10.62
CA MET A 491 14.21 -3.42 11.15
C MET A 491 15.12 -2.46 11.90
N SER A 492 15.98 -3.02 12.77
CA SER A 492 17.03 -2.30 13.49
C SER A 492 17.99 -1.59 12.52
N ALA A 493 18.33 -2.22 11.39
CA ALA A 493 19.17 -1.63 10.34
C ALA A 493 18.49 -0.40 9.72
N GLY A 494 17.20 -0.52 9.36
CA GLY A 494 16.40 0.60 8.85
C GLY A 494 16.26 1.75 9.85
N VAL A 495 16.00 1.44 11.11
CA VAL A 495 15.93 2.44 12.20
C VAL A 495 17.26 3.16 12.37
N LEU A 496 18.38 2.44 12.35
CA LEU A 496 19.71 3.03 12.48
C LEU A 496 20.02 4.01 11.33
N LEU A 497 19.63 3.68 10.10
CA LEU A 497 19.77 4.59 8.96
C LEU A 497 18.94 5.86 9.13
N LEU A 498 17.68 5.73 9.56
CA LEU A 498 16.83 6.90 9.79
C LEU A 498 17.34 7.75 10.95
N ARG A 499 17.82 7.15 12.05
CA ARG A 499 18.46 7.86 13.18
C ARG A 499 19.60 8.74 12.68
N ARG A 500 20.56 8.18 11.93
CA ARG A 500 21.71 8.92 11.37
C ARG A 500 21.27 10.09 10.50
N ARG A 501 20.28 9.88 9.62
CA ARG A 501 19.75 10.94 8.74
C ARG A 501 19.11 12.07 9.54
N LEU A 502 18.34 11.74 10.57
CA LEU A 502 17.67 12.73 11.43
C LEU A 502 18.64 13.46 12.36
N GLU A 503 19.60 12.78 12.96
CA GLU A 503 20.66 13.40 13.77
C GLU A 503 21.41 14.46 12.94
N ARG A 504 21.78 14.11 11.71
CA ARG A 504 22.42 15.04 10.79
C ARG A 504 21.51 16.23 10.47
N LEU A 505 20.27 15.98 10.02
CA LEU A 505 19.33 17.05 9.66
C LEU A 505 19.04 17.97 10.85
N GLN A 506 18.82 17.41 12.04
CA GLN A 506 18.60 18.17 13.27
C GLN A 506 19.81 19.06 13.60
N GLY A 507 21.02 18.51 13.51
CA GLY A 507 22.25 19.27 13.71
C GLY A 507 22.38 20.46 12.75
N LEU A 508 22.05 20.26 11.48
CA LEU A 508 22.08 21.31 10.46
C LEU A 508 21.04 22.41 10.70
N MET A 509 19.80 22.03 11.05
CA MET A 509 18.74 23.00 11.33
C MET A 509 19.05 23.81 12.60
N ARG A 510 19.51 23.16 13.67
CA ARG A 510 19.88 23.83 14.92
C ARG A 510 21.10 24.73 14.79
N ALA A 511 22.04 24.37 13.93
CA ALA A 511 23.19 25.21 13.59
C ALA A 511 22.82 26.37 12.63
N GLY A 512 21.56 26.49 12.22
CA GLY A 512 21.12 27.49 11.25
C GLY A 512 21.73 27.31 9.86
N LYS A 513 22.24 26.12 9.53
CA LYS A 513 22.82 25.79 8.20
C LYS A 513 21.75 25.40 7.18
N VAL A 514 20.59 24.96 7.66
CA VAL A 514 19.41 24.62 6.85
C VAL A 514 18.20 25.32 7.45
N THR A 515 17.45 26.02 6.62
CA THR A 515 16.15 26.59 6.99
C THR A 515 15.04 25.88 6.23
N VAL A 516 13.92 25.61 6.89
CA VAL A 516 12.78 24.89 6.33
C VAL A 516 11.57 25.80 6.34
N GLU A 517 10.99 26.01 5.16
CA GLU A 517 9.72 26.69 4.96
C GLU A 517 8.74 25.72 4.29
N VAL A 518 7.50 25.66 4.77
CA VAL A 518 6.48 24.75 4.25
C VAL A 518 5.24 25.55 3.85
N ARG A 519 4.75 25.33 2.63
CA ARG A 519 3.62 26.05 2.04
C ARG A 519 2.56 25.06 1.54
N LEU A 520 1.29 25.36 1.85
CA LEU A 520 0.16 24.69 1.21
C LEU A 520 -0.07 25.34 -0.15
N GLY A 521 -0.02 24.54 -1.21
CA GLY A 521 -0.33 25.02 -2.55
C GLY A 521 -0.14 23.94 -3.61
N THR A 522 -1.06 23.92 -4.57
CA THR A 522 -0.92 23.09 -5.77
C THR A 522 0.00 23.79 -6.77
N VAL A 523 1.03 23.09 -7.24
CA VAL A 523 1.88 23.54 -8.35
C VAL A 523 1.33 22.89 -9.62
N GLU A 524 0.60 23.67 -10.42
CA GLU A 524 0.00 23.20 -11.67
C GLU A 524 0.03 24.29 -12.75
N PRO A 525 -0.10 23.93 -14.04
CA PRO A 525 0.00 24.90 -15.14
C PRO A 525 -0.96 26.10 -15.05
N SER A 526 -2.15 25.92 -14.47
CA SER A 526 -3.13 27.00 -14.29
C SER A 526 -2.85 27.91 -13.09
N ALA A 527 -1.94 27.54 -12.18
CA ALA A 527 -1.66 28.27 -10.94
C ALA A 527 -0.55 29.32 -11.12
N ALA A 528 -0.78 30.30 -12.02
CA ALA A 528 0.24 31.28 -12.41
C ALA A 528 0.89 32.04 -11.22
N SER A 529 0.12 32.34 -10.17
CA SER A 529 0.64 32.99 -8.95
C SER A 529 1.62 32.09 -8.19
N THR A 530 1.33 30.78 -8.06
CA THR A 530 2.22 29.80 -7.43
C THR A 530 3.51 29.65 -8.24
N LEU A 531 3.40 29.53 -9.57
CA LEU A 531 4.56 29.42 -10.45
C LEU A 531 5.46 30.67 -10.35
N ALA A 532 4.87 31.86 -10.34
CA ALA A 532 5.59 33.12 -10.17
C ALA A 532 6.23 33.24 -8.77
N ALA A 533 5.56 32.76 -7.71
CA ALA A 533 6.10 32.75 -6.35
C ALA A 533 7.29 31.77 -6.20
N ILE A 534 7.29 30.64 -6.92
CA ILE A 534 8.44 29.74 -6.98
C ILE A 534 9.58 30.40 -7.76
N ARG A 535 9.29 31.00 -8.92
CA ARG A 535 10.32 31.71 -9.70
C ARG A 535 10.96 32.87 -8.92
N SER A 536 10.17 33.61 -8.13
CA SER A 536 10.65 34.80 -7.42
C SER A 536 11.65 34.48 -6.29
N VAL A 537 11.65 33.25 -5.76
CA VAL A 537 12.66 32.81 -4.79
C VAL A 537 13.97 32.35 -5.43
N LYS A 538 14.09 32.46 -6.77
CA LYS A 538 15.27 32.11 -7.57
C LYS A 538 15.81 30.72 -7.19
N PRO A 539 15.04 29.64 -7.45
CA PRO A 539 15.45 28.31 -7.06
C PRO A 539 16.74 27.91 -7.78
N TYR A 540 17.74 27.51 -7.02
CA TYR A 540 18.94 26.88 -7.58
C TYR A 540 18.65 25.43 -7.96
N SER A 541 17.79 24.78 -7.19
CA SER A 541 17.28 23.45 -7.54
C SER A 541 15.80 23.29 -7.21
N ILE A 542 15.13 22.42 -7.96
CA ILE A 542 13.73 22.04 -7.74
C ILE A 542 13.60 20.52 -7.74
N SER A 543 12.99 19.94 -6.70
CA SER A 543 12.59 18.54 -6.71
C SER A 543 11.10 18.37 -7.04
N TRP A 544 10.79 17.37 -7.87
CA TRP A 544 9.45 17.04 -8.34
C TRP A 544 9.11 15.63 -7.88
N SER A 545 8.21 15.55 -6.90
CA SER A 545 7.74 14.29 -6.35
C SER A 545 6.59 13.77 -7.20
N ASN A 546 6.85 12.79 -8.09
CA ASN A 546 5.91 12.18 -9.04
C ASN A 546 4.96 13.12 -9.83
N VAL A 547 5.20 14.43 -9.81
CA VAL A 547 4.34 15.45 -10.42
C VAL A 547 4.20 15.24 -11.93
N CYS A 548 5.27 14.78 -12.59
CA CYS A 548 5.24 14.49 -14.02
C CYS A 548 4.19 13.43 -14.40
N ASP A 549 3.83 12.54 -13.47
CA ASP A 549 2.88 11.45 -13.71
C ASP A 549 1.44 11.96 -13.88
N TYR A 550 1.19 13.24 -13.64
CA TYR A 550 -0.16 13.83 -13.69
C TYR A 550 -0.38 14.72 -14.91
N TYR A 551 0.67 15.00 -15.69
CA TYR A 551 0.63 15.94 -16.81
C TYR A 551 1.28 15.33 -18.05
N SER A 552 0.86 15.78 -19.23
CA SER A 552 1.61 15.49 -20.46
C SER A 552 3.04 16.06 -20.36
N PRO A 553 4.04 15.46 -21.04
CA PRO A 553 5.41 15.95 -21.00
C PRO A 553 5.51 17.44 -21.33
N LYS A 554 4.83 17.90 -22.38
CA LYS A 554 4.77 19.30 -22.78
C LYS A 554 4.26 20.22 -21.66
N ALA A 555 3.17 19.85 -20.98
CA ALA A 555 2.62 20.64 -19.90
C ALA A 555 3.53 20.65 -18.66
N PHE A 556 4.11 19.50 -18.31
CA PHE A 556 5.07 19.40 -17.21
C PHE A 556 6.31 20.26 -17.44
N HIS A 557 6.95 20.16 -18.61
CA HIS A 557 8.15 20.93 -18.92
C HIS A 557 7.88 22.43 -19.01
N ALA A 558 6.72 22.85 -19.55
CA ALA A 558 6.32 24.25 -19.52
C ALA A 558 6.19 24.79 -18.09
N MET A 559 5.58 24.01 -17.20
CA MET A 559 5.47 24.33 -15.77
C MET A 559 6.85 24.38 -15.09
N ALA A 560 7.71 23.39 -15.33
CA ALA A 560 9.05 23.34 -14.77
C ALA A 560 9.90 24.56 -15.19
N LYS A 561 9.84 24.96 -16.47
CA LYS A 561 10.48 26.18 -16.98
C LYS A 561 9.91 27.46 -16.36
N ALA A 562 8.59 27.53 -16.14
CA ALA A 562 7.96 28.69 -15.51
C ALA A 562 8.45 28.89 -14.07
N CYS A 563 8.71 27.80 -13.35
CA CYS A 563 9.27 27.83 -12.00
C CYS A 563 10.79 28.10 -11.93
N SER A 564 11.52 27.81 -13.01
CA SER A 564 12.98 27.92 -13.05
C SER A 564 13.46 29.37 -12.92
N ALA A 565 14.57 29.58 -12.24
CA ALA A 565 15.26 30.87 -12.25
C ALA A 565 15.75 31.19 -13.68
N PRO A 566 15.86 32.48 -14.06
CA PRO A 566 16.34 32.86 -15.39
C PRO A 566 17.79 32.46 -15.67
N GLU A 567 18.59 32.31 -14.61
CA GLU A 567 20.04 32.26 -14.71
C GLU A 567 20.62 30.88 -14.40
N ASP A 568 19.87 29.93 -13.81
CA ASP A 568 20.29 28.53 -13.56
C ASP A 568 19.23 27.78 -12.71
N THR A 569 18.83 26.55 -13.09
CA THR A 569 18.06 25.66 -12.18
C THR A 569 18.33 24.18 -12.48
N VAL A 570 18.67 23.41 -11.44
CA VAL A 570 18.78 21.94 -11.50
C VAL A 570 17.48 21.28 -11.05
N HIS A 571 16.97 20.36 -11.85
CA HIS A 571 15.73 19.64 -11.57
C HIS A 571 16.03 18.21 -11.12
N TYR A 572 15.51 17.84 -9.96
CA TYR A 572 15.42 16.46 -9.49
C TYR A 572 14.01 15.97 -9.73
N LEU A 573 13.84 14.87 -10.46
CA LEU A 573 12.53 14.32 -10.78
C LEU A 573 12.50 12.84 -10.42
N HIS A 574 11.38 12.35 -9.90
CA HIS A 574 11.09 10.93 -10.01
C HIS A 574 9.69 10.71 -10.59
N THR A 575 9.53 9.58 -11.25
CA THR A 575 8.27 9.06 -11.81
C THR A 575 8.05 7.63 -11.32
N MET A 576 6.80 7.23 -11.12
CA MET A 576 6.43 5.85 -10.79
C MET A 576 5.46 5.25 -11.80
N ASN A 577 4.73 6.10 -12.53
CA ASN A 577 3.67 5.69 -13.44
C ASN A 577 4.09 5.67 -14.92
N TRP A 578 5.34 5.99 -15.25
CA TRP A 578 5.85 5.92 -16.64
C TRP A 578 5.64 4.56 -17.33
N VAL A 579 5.61 3.48 -16.54
CA VAL A 579 5.29 2.12 -17.02
C VAL A 579 3.89 2.01 -17.64
N ARG A 580 3.02 2.99 -17.40
CA ARG A 580 1.70 3.09 -18.03
C ARG A 580 1.80 3.53 -19.49
N ASP A 581 2.83 4.31 -19.83
CA ASP A 581 3.01 4.92 -21.14
C ASP A 581 3.72 4.01 -22.13
N VAL A 582 4.42 2.97 -21.68
CA VAL A 582 5.22 2.09 -22.55
C VAL A 582 4.56 0.72 -22.66
N LYS A 583 4.25 0.24 -23.86
CA LYS A 583 3.83 -1.15 -24.06
C LYS A 583 5.07 -2.06 -24.00
N GLY A 584 5.03 -3.10 -23.19
CA GLY A 584 6.14 -4.04 -22.94
C GLY A 584 6.80 -3.88 -21.58
N SER A 585 6.48 -2.84 -20.80
CA SER A 585 7.02 -2.64 -19.44
C SER A 585 6.24 -3.40 -18.35
N CYS A 586 5.22 -4.17 -18.71
CA CYS A 586 4.43 -4.99 -17.80
C CYS A 586 4.13 -6.36 -18.40
N HIS A 587 4.15 -7.41 -17.58
CA HIS A 587 3.84 -8.78 -18.01
C HIS A 587 2.47 -8.90 -18.70
N LEU A 588 1.49 -8.07 -18.31
CA LEU A 588 0.15 -8.04 -18.93
C LEU A 588 0.18 -7.71 -20.42
N ASP A 589 1.17 -6.94 -20.87
CA ASP A 589 1.30 -6.55 -22.28
C ASP A 589 1.58 -7.79 -23.17
N TYR A 590 2.31 -8.76 -22.63
CA TYR A 590 2.64 -10.01 -23.30
C TYR A 590 1.46 -10.99 -23.28
N MET A 591 0.64 -10.96 -22.23
CA MET A 591 -0.58 -11.78 -22.19
C MET A 591 -1.58 -11.41 -23.28
N MET A 592 -1.67 -10.12 -23.62
CA MET A 592 -2.59 -9.62 -24.64
C MET A 592 -2.08 -9.81 -26.07
N ALA A 593 -0.75 -9.78 -26.26
CA ALA A 593 -0.15 -9.87 -27.59
C ALA A 593 -0.29 -11.26 -28.24
N TYR A 594 -0.34 -12.31 -27.42
CA TYR A 594 -0.36 -13.69 -27.90
C TYR A 594 -1.72 -14.31 -27.62
N ASN A 595 -2.56 -14.43 -28.64
CA ASN A 595 -3.79 -15.25 -28.61
C ASN A 595 -3.46 -16.76 -28.67
N ARG A 596 -2.40 -17.18 -27.96
CA ARG A 596 -1.81 -18.52 -27.93
C ARG A 596 -1.31 -18.81 -26.51
N PRO A 597 -2.18 -19.30 -25.62
CA PRO A 597 -1.86 -19.49 -24.20
C PRO A 597 -0.57 -20.27 -23.93
N ASP A 598 -0.27 -21.30 -24.72
CA ASP A 598 0.95 -22.11 -24.55
C ASP A 598 2.24 -21.31 -24.82
N LEU A 599 2.21 -20.44 -25.84
CA LEU A 599 3.36 -19.60 -26.18
C LEU A 599 3.56 -18.52 -25.12
N THR A 600 2.46 -17.88 -24.69
CA THR A 600 2.47 -16.88 -23.60
C THR A 600 3.07 -17.46 -22.33
N LYS A 601 2.66 -18.68 -21.95
CA LYS A 601 3.17 -19.36 -20.76
C LYS A 601 4.68 -19.60 -20.86
N PHE A 602 5.14 -20.20 -21.96
CA PHE A 602 6.56 -20.47 -22.17
C PHE A 602 7.41 -19.19 -22.12
N MET A 603 6.94 -18.12 -22.76
CA MET A 603 7.64 -16.82 -22.73
C MET A 603 7.71 -16.23 -21.32
N LEU A 604 6.62 -16.25 -20.56
CA LEU A 604 6.61 -15.73 -19.20
C LEU A 604 7.47 -16.57 -18.25
N GLU A 605 7.54 -17.90 -18.45
CA GLU A 605 8.45 -18.79 -17.71
C GLU A 605 9.92 -18.45 -18.00
N ASP A 606 10.27 -18.24 -19.26
CA ASP A 606 11.64 -17.86 -19.66
C ASP A 606 12.01 -16.47 -19.12
N MET A 607 11.10 -15.49 -19.22
CA MET A 607 11.28 -14.16 -18.63
C MET A 607 11.44 -14.20 -17.12
N LEU A 608 10.63 -15.00 -16.42
CA LEU A 608 10.74 -15.16 -14.98
C LEU A 608 12.10 -15.72 -14.61
N LYS A 609 12.55 -16.75 -15.33
CA LYS A 609 13.86 -17.36 -15.09
C LYS A 609 14.99 -16.36 -15.30
N GLY A 610 15.01 -15.65 -16.43
CA GLY A 610 16.01 -14.62 -16.70
C GLY A 610 15.99 -13.49 -15.65
N ALA A 611 14.80 -13.10 -15.20
CA ALA A 611 14.65 -12.09 -14.15
C ALA A 611 15.14 -12.57 -12.79
N GLN A 612 14.88 -13.84 -12.44
CA GLN A 612 15.40 -14.47 -11.24
C GLN A 612 16.93 -14.55 -11.26
N ASP A 613 17.51 -14.94 -12.40
CA ASP A 613 18.97 -15.01 -12.58
C ASP A 613 19.60 -13.61 -12.39
N ALA A 614 19.03 -12.57 -13.00
CA ALA A 614 19.51 -11.19 -12.85
C ALA A 614 19.44 -10.69 -11.39
N ILE A 615 18.35 -10.97 -10.67
CA ILE A 615 18.23 -10.61 -9.25
C ILE A 615 19.22 -11.42 -8.39
N GLN A 616 19.39 -12.70 -8.70
CA GLN A 616 20.32 -13.56 -8.00
C GLN A 616 21.77 -13.08 -8.18
N ASP A 617 22.16 -12.66 -9.38
CA ASP A 617 23.49 -12.11 -9.64
C ASP A 617 23.70 -10.80 -8.88
N MET A 618 22.71 -9.90 -8.87
CA MET A 618 22.75 -8.70 -8.04
C MET A 618 22.92 -9.05 -6.55
N TYR A 619 22.19 -10.04 -6.04
CA TYR A 619 22.32 -10.49 -4.65
C TYR A 619 23.68 -11.11 -4.35
N GLN A 620 24.27 -11.84 -5.30
CA GLN A 620 25.62 -12.39 -5.14
C GLN A 620 26.66 -11.28 -5.06
N VAL A 621 26.63 -10.32 -5.99
CA VAL A 621 27.58 -9.19 -6.02
C VAL A 621 27.51 -8.37 -4.73
N GLN A 622 26.31 -8.14 -4.20
CA GLN A 622 26.11 -7.35 -2.99
C GLN A 622 26.21 -8.18 -1.69
N GLY A 623 26.43 -9.50 -1.79
CA GLY A 623 26.51 -10.42 -0.64
C GLY A 623 25.16 -10.70 0.05
N PHE A 624 24.05 -10.24 -0.53
CA PHE A 624 22.69 -10.35 0.05
C PHE A 624 22.16 -11.78 0.10
N THR A 625 22.79 -12.72 -0.62
CA THR A 625 22.45 -14.16 -0.54
C THR A 625 22.60 -14.73 0.88
N GLN A 626 23.37 -14.07 1.75
CA GLN A 626 23.48 -14.43 3.17
C GLN A 626 22.18 -14.17 3.96
N LEU A 627 21.42 -13.16 3.56
CA LEU A 627 20.19 -12.74 4.23
C LEU A 627 18.94 -13.23 3.49
N LEU A 628 19.00 -13.29 2.15
CA LEU A 628 17.85 -13.52 1.27
C LEU A 628 17.96 -14.84 0.51
N HIS A 629 16.82 -15.44 0.21
CA HIS A 629 16.75 -16.62 -0.65
C HIS A 629 17.08 -16.27 -2.12
N CYS A 630 17.73 -17.20 -2.81
CA CYS A 630 18.03 -17.15 -4.25
C CYS A 630 17.61 -18.47 -4.91
N PRO A 631 16.80 -18.46 -5.99
CA PRO A 631 16.03 -17.32 -6.51
C PRO A 631 15.15 -16.66 -5.43
N PRO A 632 14.80 -15.37 -5.56
CA PRO A 632 13.99 -14.67 -4.57
C PRO A 632 12.64 -15.37 -4.37
N VAL A 633 12.24 -15.53 -3.10
CA VAL A 633 10.87 -15.87 -2.71
C VAL A 633 10.09 -14.55 -2.80
N ALA A 634 9.58 -14.25 -3.99
CA ALA A 634 8.86 -13.02 -4.28
C ALA A 634 7.76 -13.27 -5.31
N ASN A 635 6.78 -12.37 -5.36
CA ASN A 635 5.69 -12.43 -6.33
C ASN A 635 6.29 -12.39 -7.76
N PRO A 636 6.10 -13.44 -8.59
CA PRO A 636 6.69 -13.47 -9.92
C PRO A 636 6.32 -12.31 -10.85
N ARG A 637 5.16 -11.63 -10.68
CA ARG A 637 4.81 -10.43 -11.46
C ARG A 637 5.77 -9.30 -11.12
N ASN A 638 6.11 -9.12 -9.85
CA ASN A 638 7.08 -8.10 -9.43
C ASN A 638 8.49 -8.41 -9.97
N VAL A 639 8.85 -9.69 -10.04
CA VAL A 639 10.14 -10.14 -10.58
C VAL A 639 10.21 -9.88 -12.09
N ILE A 640 9.22 -10.32 -12.86
CA ILE A 640 9.15 -10.09 -14.31
C ILE A 640 9.07 -8.60 -14.62
N ASP A 641 8.13 -7.88 -13.98
CA ASP A 641 7.93 -6.45 -14.24
C ASP A 641 9.20 -5.65 -13.95
N TYR A 642 10.02 -6.04 -12.97
CA TYR A 642 11.31 -5.37 -12.72
C TYR A 642 12.27 -5.45 -13.91
N CYS A 643 12.42 -6.64 -14.50
CA CYS A 643 13.30 -6.78 -15.66
C CYS A 643 12.72 -6.08 -16.89
N LEU A 644 11.40 -6.13 -17.07
CA LEU A 644 10.72 -5.37 -18.13
C LEU A 644 10.92 -3.86 -17.96
N THR A 645 10.81 -3.31 -16.74
CA THR A 645 11.07 -1.89 -16.51
C THR A 645 12.53 -1.51 -16.78
N CYS A 646 13.48 -2.37 -16.40
CA CYS A 646 14.90 -2.15 -16.73
C CYS A 646 15.15 -2.09 -18.24
N SER A 647 14.39 -2.85 -19.03
CA SER A 647 14.53 -2.85 -20.50
C SER A 647 13.90 -1.62 -21.18
N CYS A 648 12.90 -1.00 -20.58
CA CYS A 648 12.07 0.03 -21.23
C CYS A 648 12.39 1.47 -20.83
N TYR A 649 12.98 1.71 -19.64
CA TYR A 649 13.01 3.06 -19.07
C TYR A 649 13.78 4.08 -19.93
N LYS A 650 14.85 3.67 -20.62
CA LYS A 650 15.66 4.57 -21.46
C LYS A 650 14.84 5.16 -22.62
N ALA A 651 14.07 4.32 -23.32
CA ALA A 651 13.20 4.75 -24.40
C ALA A 651 12.12 5.73 -23.91
N TRP A 652 11.59 5.51 -22.70
CA TRP A 652 10.66 6.45 -22.10
C TRP A 652 11.31 7.80 -21.76
N VAL A 653 12.53 7.79 -21.19
CA VAL A 653 13.26 9.03 -20.90
C VAL A 653 13.48 9.84 -22.18
N ASP A 654 13.96 9.21 -23.25
CA ASP A 654 14.22 9.89 -24.52
C ASP A 654 12.93 10.50 -25.09
N ALA A 655 11.83 9.73 -25.08
CA ALA A 655 10.53 10.20 -25.56
C ALA A 655 9.95 11.32 -24.69
N PHE A 656 10.09 11.24 -23.36
CA PHE A 656 9.56 12.23 -22.42
C PHE A 656 10.15 13.62 -22.68
N PHE A 657 11.47 13.69 -22.87
CA PHE A 657 12.14 14.95 -23.18
C PHE A 657 12.00 15.38 -24.65
N THR A 658 11.77 14.46 -25.59
CA THR A 658 11.52 14.80 -27.00
C THR A 658 10.11 15.35 -27.22
N ALA A 659 9.10 14.76 -26.57
CA ALA A 659 7.69 15.13 -26.71
C ALA A 659 7.33 16.54 -26.18
N ALA A 660 8.27 17.23 -25.56
CA ALA A 660 8.08 18.58 -25.03
C ALA A 660 8.45 19.70 -26.01
N ASP A 661 8.66 19.38 -27.30
CA ASP A 661 9.14 20.30 -28.34
C ASP A 661 10.37 21.09 -27.87
N LEU A 662 11.27 20.43 -27.14
CA LEU A 662 12.50 21.01 -26.61
C LEU A 662 13.63 21.01 -27.66
N GLU A 663 13.28 21.02 -28.96
CA GLU A 663 14.22 20.87 -30.08
C GLU A 663 15.30 21.96 -30.13
N ASP A 664 14.99 23.16 -29.60
CA ASP A 664 15.89 24.32 -29.59
C ASP A 664 16.57 24.60 -28.22
N VAL A 665 16.45 23.70 -27.24
CA VAL A 665 17.07 23.88 -25.92
C VAL A 665 18.14 22.82 -25.72
N GLU A 666 19.42 23.21 -25.74
CA GLU A 666 20.49 22.33 -25.29
C GLU A 666 20.20 21.94 -23.82
N ARG A 667 20.07 20.63 -23.58
CA ARG A 667 19.65 20.07 -22.29
C ARG A 667 20.63 19.00 -21.83
N GLN A 668 20.83 18.91 -20.53
CA GLN A 668 21.52 17.79 -19.92
C GLN A 668 20.52 16.98 -19.10
N VAL A 669 20.49 15.66 -19.33
CA VAL A 669 19.64 14.71 -18.62
C VAL A 669 20.49 13.55 -18.18
N HIS A 670 20.39 13.20 -16.90
CA HIS A 670 21.02 12.01 -16.33
C HIS A 670 20.00 11.18 -15.59
N VAL A 671 20.09 9.87 -15.79
CA VAL A 671 19.39 8.89 -14.97
C VAL A 671 20.18 8.76 -13.67
N ALA A 672 19.65 9.36 -12.60
CA ALA A 672 20.31 9.35 -11.30
C ALA A 672 20.20 7.98 -10.64
N GLU A 673 19.00 7.40 -10.69
CA GLU A 673 18.75 6.03 -10.22
C GLU A 673 17.81 5.34 -11.23
N PRO A 674 18.24 4.23 -11.87
CA PRO A 674 17.36 3.42 -12.70
C PRO A 674 16.34 2.69 -11.81
N PRO A 675 15.33 2.03 -12.41
CA PRO A 675 14.43 1.16 -11.66
C PRO A 675 15.20 0.14 -10.81
N MET A 676 14.85 0.05 -9.51
CA MET A 676 15.53 -0.83 -8.56
C MET A 676 14.60 -1.93 -8.06
N TYR A 677 15.11 -3.15 -7.99
CA TYR A 677 14.41 -4.23 -7.31
C TYR A 677 14.47 -4.03 -5.79
N SER A 678 13.32 -4.20 -5.12
CA SER A 678 13.23 -4.11 -3.67
C SER A 678 12.55 -5.37 -3.13
N THR A 679 13.14 -5.97 -2.09
CA THR A 679 12.49 -7.06 -1.34
C THR A 679 11.34 -6.56 -0.47
N PHE A 680 11.34 -5.29 -0.08
CA PHE A 680 10.38 -4.74 0.87
C PHE A 680 9.13 -4.14 0.20
N SER A 681 9.20 -3.86 -1.10
CA SER A 681 8.14 -3.14 -1.81
C SER A 681 8.26 -3.26 -3.33
N ARG A 682 7.18 -2.93 -4.04
CA ARG A 682 7.18 -2.80 -5.50
C ARG A 682 7.75 -1.43 -5.90
N ALA A 683 9.05 -1.20 -5.64
CA ALA A 683 9.75 0.05 -5.99
C ALA A 683 10.38 0.02 -7.40
N ASN A 684 10.27 -1.11 -8.10
CA ASN A 684 10.85 -1.37 -9.42
C ASN A 684 10.24 -0.56 -10.58
N THR A 685 9.28 0.32 -10.32
CA THR A 685 8.79 1.29 -11.31
C THR A 685 9.29 2.71 -11.04
N THR A 686 9.97 2.95 -9.92
CA THR A 686 10.51 4.28 -9.61
C THR A 686 11.73 4.55 -10.47
N LEU A 687 11.71 5.66 -11.19
CA LEU A 687 12.84 6.14 -12.00
C LEU A 687 13.18 7.56 -11.54
N SER A 688 14.44 7.80 -11.20
CA SER A 688 14.93 9.11 -10.75
C SER A 688 15.83 9.75 -11.80
N LEU A 689 15.57 11.01 -12.11
CA LEU A 689 16.23 11.80 -13.14
C LEU A 689 16.78 13.10 -12.55
N ILE A 690 17.93 13.53 -13.04
CA ILE A 690 18.48 14.87 -12.82
C ILE A 690 18.59 15.53 -14.18
N TYR A 691 18.05 16.73 -14.33
CA TYR A 691 18.15 17.45 -15.59
C TYR A 691 18.21 18.97 -15.38
N THR A 692 18.57 19.67 -16.44
CA THR A 692 18.51 21.13 -16.51
C THR A 692 18.15 21.57 -17.92
N PHE A 693 17.53 22.75 -18.02
CA PHE A 693 17.26 23.43 -19.28
C PHE A 693 18.42 24.33 -19.74
N ASP A 694 19.50 24.43 -18.95
CA ASP A 694 20.68 25.21 -19.29
C ASP A 694 21.88 24.28 -19.56
N SER A 695 22.41 24.32 -20.77
CA SER A 695 23.53 23.48 -21.18
C SER A 695 24.88 23.89 -20.61
N ALA A 696 25.01 25.12 -20.09
CA ALA A 696 26.22 25.58 -19.43
C ALA A 696 26.40 24.97 -18.04
N ILE A 697 25.31 24.48 -17.42
CA ILE A 697 25.38 23.83 -16.10
C ILE A 697 25.98 22.43 -16.26
N HIS A 698 27.09 22.18 -15.58
CA HIS A 698 27.57 20.80 -15.40
C HIS A 698 26.80 20.13 -14.27
N LEU A 699 25.94 19.17 -14.64
CA LEU A 699 25.21 18.38 -13.67
C LEU A 699 26.19 17.55 -12.82
N ARG A 700 26.15 17.77 -11.50
CA ARG A 700 26.87 16.93 -10.55
C ARG A 700 26.05 15.67 -10.32
N ILE A 701 26.64 14.54 -10.65
CA ILE A 701 26.04 13.23 -10.45
C ILE A 701 26.67 12.67 -9.17
N PRO A 702 25.87 12.23 -8.18
CA PRO A 702 26.39 11.49 -7.05
C PRO A 702 27.31 10.37 -7.55
N GLY A 703 28.46 10.17 -6.88
CA GLY A 703 29.45 9.15 -7.24
C GLY A 703 28.82 7.78 -7.53
N PRO A 704 29.45 6.97 -8.37
CA PRO A 704 28.72 6.11 -9.26
C PRO A 704 28.11 4.89 -8.54
N PHE A 705 26.84 4.61 -8.85
CA PHE A 705 26.46 3.23 -9.17
C PHE A 705 27.20 2.86 -10.47
N GLN A 706 28.50 2.58 -10.35
CA GLN A 706 29.32 2.19 -11.48
C GLN A 706 29.04 0.72 -11.72
N GLY A 707 28.36 0.45 -12.83
CA GLY A 707 28.27 -0.88 -13.41
C GLY A 707 27.23 -1.75 -12.74
N HIS A 708 26.00 -1.74 -13.27
CA HIS A 708 25.44 -2.92 -13.89
C HIS A 708 24.51 -2.42 -15.00
N SER A 709 24.99 -2.44 -16.24
CA SER A 709 24.09 -2.59 -17.37
C SER A 709 23.41 -3.95 -17.21
N PHE A 710 22.11 -3.94 -16.95
CA PHE A 710 21.27 -5.13 -17.13
C PHE A 710 21.25 -5.54 -18.61
#